data_AF-A0A8S4AE37-F1
#
_entry.id   AF-A0A8S4AE37-F1
#
_cell.length_a   1.000
_cell.length_b   1.000
_cell.length_c   1.000
_cell.angle_alpha   90.00
_cell.angle_beta   90.00
_cell.angle_gamma   90.00
#
_symmetry.space_group_name_H-M   'P 1'
#
loop_
_entity.id
_entity.type
_entity.pdbx_description
1 polymer ?
#
loop_
_entity_poly.entity_id
_entity_poly.type
_entity_poly.pdbx_seq_one_letter_code
_entity_poly.pdbx_strand_id
1 'polypeptide(L)'
;MSTKAEQFASKIRYLQEYHNRVQHNIYPVPSGTDIANTLKYFSQTLLSILSRTGRKENQEASNLAVPMTMCLFPVPFPLTPSLRPQVSSINPTVTRSLLYSVLRDAPSDRGGQGQQSRDAQLSEYPSLDYQGLYVTLVTLLDLVPLLQHGQHDLGQSIFYTTACLLPFLSDDILSTLPYTMISTLATFPPFLHKDIIEYLSTSFLPMAILGSTRKEGGVPAYVNLSASSMLMIAMQYTSNPVYHCQLLECLMKHKQEVWKDLLYVISYGPSQVKPPAVQMLFHYWPNLKPPGAISEYRGLQYTAWNPIHCQHIECHNAINKPAVKMCIDPTLSVALGDKPPPLYICEECSQRIAGDHAEWLVDVLLPQAEISAICQKKNCSSHVRRAVVTCFSAGCCGRHGNRPVRYCKRCHVNHHSSEVGAAAETHLYQTSPPPINTRECGAEELVCTVEAVISLLKEAEIHAEQREFEMNRRRQMGLSASHHSLDNIEFDNKEDDQHDQRLLSQFGIWFLVSLCTPNENTPTESLARLVSMVFQWFHSTAYMMDDEVGSLVEKLKPQFVTKWLKTVCDVRFDVMVMCLLPKPVEFARVGGYWDKSCSTVTQLKEGLNRILCLIPYNVISQPLWECFMPEWLEAIRTEVPDNQLKEFREVLSKMFDIELCPLPFSMEEMFGFISCRFSGYPASVQEQALLWLHVLSELDIVVPLQLLIGMFSDGVNSLKELANQRKTRGSDLSGNTGARRVSVVSDPGRRGQHNTLSPFPSPFRSPFRSPLRCSPFKNLGHAAGHCALDLDCEDDDMNLGCFILIWSSRMMV
;
A
#
# COMPACT_ATOMS: atom_id res chain seq x y z
N MET A 1 -52.64 -12.03 30.96
CA MET A 1 -52.24 -11.53 29.62
C MET A 1 -50.75 -11.30 29.66
N SER A 2 -50.01 -11.75 28.64
CA SER A 2 -48.55 -11.59 28.61
C SER A 2 -48.17 -10.14 28.31
N THR A 3 -47.16 -9.59 28.99
CA THR A 3 -46.71 -8.21 28.77
C THR A 3 -45.99 -8.05 27.43
N LYS A 4 -45.91 -6.82 26.89
CA LYS A 4 -45.15 -6.57 25.65
C LYS A 4 -43.68 -7.00 25.75
N ALA A 5 -43.07 -6.87 26.93
CA ALA A 5 -41.69 -7.30 27.16
C ALA A 5 -41.54 -8.83 27.10
N GLU A 6 -42.45 -9.59 27.70
CA GLU A 6 -42.49 -11.06 27.56
C GLU A 6 -42.73 -11.51 26.11
N GLN A 7 -43.60 -10.83 25.37
CA GLN A 7 -43.84 -11.12 23.95
C GLN A 7 -42.59 -10.85 23.10
N PHE A 8 -41.88 -9.75 23.37
CA PHE A 8 -40.61 -9.43 22.73
C PHE A 8 -39.53 -10.49 23.03
N ALA A 9 -39.31 -10.83 24.31
CA ALA A 9 -38.32 -11.81 24.73
C ALA A 9 -38.66 -13.27 24.32
N SER A 10 -39.95 -13.63 24.22
CA SER A 10 -40.35 -14.93 23.66
C SER A 10 -40.12 -15.00 22.15
N LYS A 11 -40.35 -13.91 21.41
CA LYS A 11 -40.04 -13.83 19.97
C LYS A 11 -38.54 -13.89 19.70
N ILE A 12 -37.69 -13.34 20.57
CA ILE A 12 -36.22 -13.50 20.48
C ILE A 12 -35.86 -14.99 20.64
N ARG A 13 -36.40 -15.66 21.66
CA ARG A 13 -36.17 -17.10 21.88
C ARG A 13 -36.67 -17.96 20.71
N TYR A 14 -37.78 -17.60 20.04
CA TYR A 14 -38.21 -18.30 18.82
C TYR A 14 -37.23 -18.14 17.64
N LEU A 15 -36.62 -16.97 17.46
CA LEU A 15 -35.56 -16.78 16.45
C LEU A 15 -34.31 -17.61 16.77
N GLN A 16 -33.93 -17.70 18.04
CA GLN A 16 -32.83 -18.55 18.51
C GLN A 16 -33.16 -20.05 18.35
N GLU A 17 -34.40 -20.46 18.56
CA GLU A 17 -34.87 -21.82 18.27
C GLU A 17 -34.80 -22.13 16.77
N TYR A 18 -35.25 -21.21 15.91
CA TYR A 18 -35.12 -21.34 14.45
C TYR A 18 -33.65 -21.44 14.01
N HIS A 19 -32.75 -20.63 14.56
CA HIS A 19 -31.32 -20.74 14.31
C HIS A 19 -30.78 -22.13 14.64
N ASN A 20 -31.05 -22.63 15.86
CA ASN A 20 -30.65 -23.97 16.27
C ASN A 20 -31.24 -25.06 15.35
N ARG A 21 -32.50 -24.93 14.91
CA ARG A 21 -33.17 -25.91 14.04
C ARG A 21 -32.60 -25.94 12.62
N VAL A 22 -32.23 -24.78 12.06
CA VAL A 22 -31.53 -24.72 10.76
C VAL A 22 -30.12 -25.31 10.90
N GLN A 23 -29.36 -24.87 11.90
CA GLN A 23 -27.96 -25.30 12.12
C GLN A 23 -27.83 -26.82 12.32
N HIS A 24 -28.77 -27.44 13.04
CA HIS A 24 -28.75 -28.87 13.35
C HIS A 24 -29.71 -29.71 12.48
N ASN A 25 -30.32 -29.12 11.44
CA ASN A 25 -31.31 -29.78 10.57
C ASN A 25 -32.47 -30.47 11.32
N ILE A 26 -32.98 -29.83 12.38
CA ILE A 26 -34.06 -30.36 13.22
C ILE A 26 -35.42 -30.05 12.56
N TYR A 27 -36.17 -31.10 12.24
CA TYR A 27 -37.43 -30.99 11.51
C TYR A 27 -38.63 -30.53 12.38
N PRO A 28 -39.57 -29.75 11.80
CA PRO A 28 -39.50 -29.16 10.47
C PRO A 28 -38.48 -28.00 10.44
N VAL A 29 -37.62 -27.97 9.43
CA VAL A 29 -36.61 -26.91 9.27
C VAL A 29 -37.33 -25.63 8.81
N PRO A 30 -37.20 -24.48 9.50
CA PRO A 30 -37.87 -23.24 9.11
C PRO A 30 -37.22 -22.65 7.85
N SER A 31 -38.04 -22.07 6.97
CA SER A 31 -37.54 -21.37 5.77
C SER A 31 -37.05 -19.95 6.10
N GLY A 32 -36.26 -19.35 5.20
CA GLY A 32 -35.87 -17.94 5.34
C GLY A 32 -37.07 -17.01 5.44
N THR A 33 -38.17 -17.33 4.74
CA THR A 33 -39.42 -16.55 4.77
C THR A 33 -40.16 -16.67 6.11
N ASP A 34 -40.10 -17.82 6.82
CA ASP A 34 -40.68 -17.98 8.16
C ASP A 34 -39.94 -17.13 9.21
N ILE A 35 -38.61 -17.12 9.13
CA ILE A 35 -37.74 -16.29 9.97
C ILE A 35 -37.99 -14.80 9.65
N ALA A 36 -38.02 -14.43 8.37
CA ALA A 36 -38.35 -13.08 7.90
C ALA A 36 -39.71 -12.59 8.41
N ASN A 37 -40.74 -13.43 8.38
CA ASN A 37 -42.07 -13.09 8.91
C ASN A 37 -42.06 -12.88 10.43
N THR A 38 -41.16 -13.55 11.16
CA THR A 38 -40.95 -13.29 12.60
C THR A 38 -40.18 -11.99 12.82
N LEU A 39 -39.23 -11.63 11.95
CA LEU A 39 -38.52 -10.34 11.98
C LEU A 39 -39.46 -9.14 11.73
N LYS A 40 -40.47 -9.28 10.87
CA LYS A 40 -41.49 -8.24 10.64
C LYS A 40 -42.23 -7.79 11.91
N TYR A 41 -42.43 -8.69 12.88
CA TYR A 41 -42.99 -8.31 14.19
C TYR A 41 -42.07 -7.32 14.93
N PHE A 42 -40.75 -7.52 14.86
CA PHE A 42 -39.78 -6.65 15.52
C PHE A 42 -39.73 -5.28 14.84
N SER A 43 -39.59 -5.21 13.52
CA SER A 43 -39.57 -3.92 12.81
C SER A 43 -40.85 -3.11 13.05
N GLN A 44 -42.04 -3.73 12.95
CA GLN A 44 -43.31 -3.08 13.27
C GLN A 44 -43.41 -2.63 14.74
N THR A 45 -42.88 -3.43 15.68
CA THR A 45 -42.88 -3.07 17.11
C THR A 45 -41.96 -1.87 17.38
N LEU A 46 -40.76 -1.86 16.79
CA LEU A 46 -39.78 -0.77 16.92
C LEU A 46 -40.32 0.54 16.32
N LEU A 47 -40.86 0.51 15.10
CA LEU A 47 -41.51 1.67 14.47
C LEU A 47 -42.73 2.15 15.28
N SER A 48 -43.51 1.24 15.86
CA SER A 48 -44.63 1.59 16.76
C SER A 48 -44.18 2.19 18.10
N ILE A 49 -42.93 1.97 18.53
CA ILE A 49 -42.35 2.64 19.70
C ILE A 49 -41.94 4.06 19.31
N LEU A 50 -41.13 4.23 18.26
CA LEU A 50 -40.65 5.53 17.79
C LEU A 50 -41.78 6.52 17.50
N SER A 51 -42.84 6.06 16.81
CA SER A 51 -44.04 6.86 16.53
C SER A 51 -44.88 7.23 17.75
N ARG A 52 -44.73 6.55 18.89
CA ARG A 52 -45.43 6.89 20.16
C ARG A 52 -44.67 7.94 20.97
N THR A 53 -43.35 7.96 20.91
CA THR A 53 -42.52 8.96 21.60
C THR A 53 -42.84 10.36 21.07
N GLY A 54 -42.76 10.58 19.75
CA GLY A 54 -43.15 11.88 19.15
C GLY A 54 -44.62 12.24 19.26
N ARG A 55 -45.50 11.26 19.50
CA ARG A 55 -46.89 11.54 19.84
C ARG A 55 -47.06 12.06 21.25
N LYS A 56 -46.15 11.82 22.21
CA LYS A 56 -46.27 12.45 23.54
C LYS A 56 -46.02 13.95 23.48
N GLU A 57 -45.03 14.40 22.71
CA GLU A 57 -44.77 15.83 22.49
C GLU A 57 -45.91 16.48 21.70
N ASN A 58 -46.40 15.82 20.64
CA ASN A 58 -47.52 16.34 19.86
C ASN A 58 -48.90 16.17 20.53
N GLN A 59 -49.09 15.34 21.56
CA GLN A 59 -50.43 15.12 22.17
C GLN A 59 -50.89 16.19 23.16
N GLU A 60 -50.06 17.19 23.48
CA GLU A 60 -50.57 18.46 23.98
C GLU A 60 -51.33 19.24 22.87
N ALA A 61 -51.08 18.93 21.59
CA ALA A 61 -51.72 19.50 20.42
C ALA A 61 -52.55 18.45 19.63
N SER A 62 -53.84 18.38 19.99
CA SER A 62 -54.94 17.73 19.23
C SER A 62 -55.13 16.20 19.37
N ASN A 63 -56.31 15.84 19.89
CA ASN A 63 -56.90 14.52 19.82
C ASN A 63 -57.82 14.43 18.58
N LEU A 64 -57.82 13.32 17.83
CA LEU A 64 -59.02 12.50 17.52
C LEU A 64 -58.81 11.42 16.42
N ALA A 65 -59.43 10.27 16.67
CA ALA A 65 -59.94 9.26 15.72
C ALA A 65 -58.98 8.39 14.86
N VAL A 66 -59.46 7.18 14.58
CA VAL A 66 -58.83 6.07 13.82
C VAL A 66 -59.86 5.52 12.84
N PRO A 67 -59.46 5.01 11.66
CA PRO A 67 -60.06 3.74 11.22
C PRO A 67 -59.04 2.70 10.71
N MET A 68 -59.45 1.43 10.79
CA MET A 68 -58.76 0.22 10.34
C MET A 68 -59.23 -0.18 8.94
N THR A 69 -58.33 -0.64 8.03
CA THR A 69 -58.74 -1.59 6.97
C THR A 69 -57.63 -2.55 6.49
N MET A 70 -58.12 -3.75 6.15
CA MET A 70 -57.50 -5.04 5.78
C MET A 70 -56.45 -5.10 4.65
N CYS A 71 -55.66 -6.18 4.69
CA CYS A 71 -54.74 -6.67 3.65
C CYS A 71 -55.44 -7.34 2.46
N LEU A 72 -54.76 -7.46 1.31
CA LEU A 72 -54.93 -8.55 0.32
C LEU A 72 -53.63 -8.76 -0.53
N PHE A 73 -53.32 -10.02 -0.86
CA PHE A 73 -52.21 -10.46 -1.75
C PHE A 73 -52.70 -10.66 -3.21
N PRO A 74 -51.81 -10.75 -4.22
CA PRO A 74 -51.54 -12.08 -4.84
C PRO A 74 -50.10 -12.33 -5.41
N VAL A 75 -49.82 -13.61 -5.72
CA VAL A 75 -48.55 -14.29 -6.17
C VAL A 75 -48.97 -15.59 -6.94
N PRO A 76 -48.20 -16.35 -7.78
CA PRO A 76 -46.77 -16.39 -8.17
C PRO A 76 -46.54 -16.16 -9.71
N PHE A 77 -45.41 -16.42 -10.40
CA PHE A 77 -44.68 -17.68 -10.78
C PHE A 77 -43.48 -17.32 -11.72
N PRO A 78 -42.61 -18.25 -12.21
CA PRO A 78 -41.96 -19.44 -11.63
C PRO A 78 -40.40 -19.43 -11.77
N LEU A 79 -39.74 -20.49 -11.28
CA LEU A 79 -38.27 -20.71 -11.28
C LEU A 79 -37.76 -21.52 -12.50
N THR A 80 -36.48 -21.36 -12.87
CA THR A 80 -35.57 -22.47 -13.25
C THR A 80 -34.09 -22.14 -12.90
N PRO A 81 -33.21 -23.14 -12.64
CA PRO A 81 -31.86 -22.93 -12.11
C PRO A 81 -30.72 -23.18 -13.11
N SER A 82 -29.52 -22.63 -12.87
CA SER A 82 -28.27 -23.13 -13.48
C SER A 82 -27.04 -23.02 -12.57
N LEU A 83 -26.44 -24.20 -12.35
CA LEU A 83 -25.05 -24.58 -12.04
C LEU A 83 -24.01 -23.54 -11.54
N ARG A 84 -23.34 -23.91 -10.44
CA ARG A 84 -22.12 -23.28 -9.89
C ARG A 84 -20.85 -23.81 -10.57
N PRO A 85 -19.80 -22.99 -10.73
CA PRO A 85 -18.41 -23.42 -10.66
C PRO A 85 -17.93 -23.48 -9.20
N GLN A 86 -17.04 -24.42 -8.85
CA GLN A 86 -16.31 -24.40 -7.59
C GLN A 86 -14.99 -23.64 -7.76
N VAL A 87 -14.69 -22.71 -6.86
CA VAL A 87 -13.36 -22.08 -6.74
C VAL A 87 -12.81 -22.38 -5.34
N SER A 88 -11.50 -22.62 -5.27
CA SER A 88 -10.79 -23.13 -4.09
C SER A 88 -10.91 -22.21 -2.87
N SER A 89 -11.29 -22.81 -1.74
CA SER A 89 -11.57 -22.11 -0.49
C SER A 89 -10.31 -21.71 0.28
N ILE A 90 -10.01 -20.41 0.33
CA ILE A 90 -9.28 -19.84 1.46
C ILE A 90 -10.26 -19.80 2.65
N ASN A 91 -9.87 -20.40 3.78
CA ASN A 91 -10.78 -20.67 4.89
C ASN A 91 -11.15 -19.37 5.65
N PRO A 92 -12.40 -18.84 5.55
CA PRO A 92 -12.74 -17.48 6.01
C PRO A 92 -12.67 -17.32 7.54
N THR A 93 -12.61 -18.43 8.28
CA THR A 93 -12.42 -18.45 9.72
C THR A 93 -11.06 -17.88 10.16
N VAL A 94 -10.02 -18.01 9.32
CA VAL A 94 -8.65 -17.58 9.65
C VAL A 94 -8.53 -16.05 9.59
N THR A 95 -9.08 -15.42 8.55
CA THR A 95 -9.15 -13.96 8.39
C THR A 95 -9.98 -13.30 9.49
N ARG A 96 -11.12 -13.93 9.87
CA ARG A 96 -11.97 -13.46 10.97
C ARG A 96 -11.23 -13.51 12.31
N SER A 97 -10.43 -14.55 12.58
CA SER A 97 -9.66 -14.69 13.82
C SER A 97 -8.52 -13.66 13.96
N LEU A 98 -7.66 -13.53 12.95
CA LEU A 98 -6.46 -12.68 12.98
C LEU A 98 -6.79 -11.17 13.03
N LEU A 99 -7.88 -10.73 12.40
CA LEU A 99 -8.31 -9.33 12.47
C LEU A 99 -9.01 -9.00 13.81
N TYR A 100 -9.78 -9.94 14.38
CA TYR A 100 -10.39 -9.77 15.72
C TYR A 100 -9.39 -9.83 16.88
N SER A 101 -8.12 -10.19 16.65
CA SER A 101 -7.04 -10.02 17.63
C SER A 101 -6.38 -8.65 17.50
N VAL A 102 -6.07 -8.19 16.28
CA VAL A 102 -5.44 -6.87 16.06
C VAL A 102 -6.37 -5.71 16.43
N LEU A 103 -7.68 -5.85 16.19
CA LEU A 103 -8.67 -4.81 16.49
C LEU A 103 -9.18 -4.82 17.95
N ARG A 104 -8.76 -5.79 18.77
CA ARG A 104 -9.19 -5.87 20.19
C ARG A 104 -8.38 -4.95 21.12
N ASP A 105 -7.20 -4.54 20.68
CA ASP A 105 -6.28 -3.68 21.42
C ASP A 105 -6.45 -2.17 21.09
N ALA A 106 -7.55 -1.80 20.42
CA ALA A 106 -7.94 -0.40 20.28
C ALA A 106 -8.14 0.21 21.69
N PRO A 107 -7.45 1.32 22.04
CA PRO A 107 -7.47 1.85 23.39
C PRO A 107 -8.90 2.26 23.76
N SER A 108 -9.44 1.65 24.82
CA SER A 108 -10.71 2.09 25.41
C SER A 108 -10.50 3.48 26.02
N ASP A 109 -11.00 4.51 25.36
CA ASP A 109 -10.75 5.88 25.78
C ASP A 109 -11.40 6.16 27.15
N ARG A 110 -10.55 6.42 28.16
CA ARG A 110 -10.97 6.43 29.56
C ARG A 110 -11.44 7.81 30.01
N GLY A 111 -12.65 8.15 29.58
CA GLY A 111 -13.59 8.94 30.38
C GLY A 111 -13.51 10.46 30.23
N GLY A 112 -14.65 11.07 29.91
CA GLY A 112 -14.77 12.52 29.77
C GLY A 112 -16.18 13.01 29.42
N GLN A 113 -17.17 12.81 30.30
CA GLN A 113 -18.48 13.50 30.29
C GLN A 113 -19.45 13.25 29.10
N GLY A 114 -19.03 12.70 27.96
CA GLY A 114 -19.89 12.52 26.77
C GLY A 114 -21.01 11.45 26.87
N GLN A 115 -20.77 10.34 27.59
CA GLN A 115 -21.68 9.17 27.64
C GLN A 115 -23.08 9.45 28.22
N GLN A 116 -23.26 10.53 28.99
CA GLN A 116 -24.54 10.81 29.66
C GLN A 116 -25.70 11.16 28.69
N SER A 117 -25.41 11.56 27.44
CA SER A 117 -26.45 12.06 26.53
C SER A 117 -27.31 10.96 25.90
N ARG A 118 -26.74 9.81 25.57
CA ARG A 118 -27.44 8.73 24.84
C ARG A 118 -28.18 7.79 25.79
N ASP A 119 -27.59 7.48 26.95
CA ASP A 119 -28.24 6.72 28.02
C ASP A 119 -29.50 7.42 28.54
N ALA A 120 -29.51 8.76 28.57
CA ALA A 120 -30.70 9.55 28.88
C ALA A 120 -31.82 9.35 27.83
N GLN A 121 -31.50 9.42 26.53
CA GLN A 121 -32.48 9.15 25.45
C GLN A 121 -32.98 7.71 25.47
N LEU A 122 -32.11 6.73 25.76
CA LEU A 122 -32.50 5.33 25.89
C LEU A 122 -33.50 5.10 27.05
N SER A 123 -33.49 5.95 28.08
CA SER A 123 -34.44 5.88 29.20
C SER A 123 -35.87 6.32 28.85
N GLU A 124 -36.07 7.01 27.72
CA GLU A 124 -37.39 7.43 27.24
C GLU A 124 -38.16 6.27 26.57
N TYR A 125 -37.44 5.24 26.12
CA TYR A 125 -38.00 4.07 25.46
C TYR A 125 -38.41 2.96 26.45
N PRO A 126 -39.35 2.07 26.08
CA PRO A 126 -39.69 0.92 26.91
C PRO A 126 -38.47 0.00 27.13
N SER A 127 -38.29 -0.49 28.36
CA SER A 127 -37.21 -1.41 28.71
C SER A 127 -37.40 -2.79 28.06
N LEU A 128 -36.97 -2.93 26.81
CA LEU A 128 -36.97 -4.17 26.01
C LEU A 128 -35.53 -4.65 25.78
N ASP A 129 -35.39 -5.92 25.43
CA ASP A 129 -34.09 -6.56 25.17
C ASP A 129 -33.54 -6.22 23.76
N TYR A 130 -33.25 -4.94 23.53
CA TYR A 130 -32.74 -4.43 22.25
C TYR A 130 -31.37 -5.04 21.90
N GLN A 131 -30.50 -5.24 22.90
CA GLN A 131 -29.18 -5.83 22.72
C GLN A 131 -29.28 -7.34 22.41
N GLY A 132 -30.14 -8.09 23.09
CA GLY A 132 -30.40 -9.50 22.78
C GLY A 132 -31.03 -9.70 21.40
N LEU A 133 -31.88 -8.76 20.94
CA LEU A 133 -32.35 -8.74 19.56
C LEU A 133 -31.20 -8.50 18.57
N TYR A 134 -30.30 -7.53 18.83
CA TYR A 134 -29.13 -7.29 17.99
C TYR A 134 -28.22 -8.52 17.89
N VAL A 135 -27.85 -9.12 19.03
CA VAL A 135 -27.04 -10.35 19.07
C VAL A 135 -27.72 -11.46 18.28
N THR A 136 -29.04 -11.60 18.42
CA THR A 136 -29.81 -12.59 17.65
C THR A 136 -29.78 -12.29 16.15
N LEU A 137 -29.98 -11.03 15.72
CA LEU A 137 -29.84 -10.62 14.30
C LEU A 137 -28.46 -10.96 13.73
N VAL A 138 -27.38 -10.72 14.50
CA VAL A 138 -26.01 -11.11 14.09
C VAL A 138 -25.87 -12.62 13.92
N THR A 139 -26.42 -13.45 14.83
CA THR A 139 -26.41 -14.92 14.64
C THR A 139 -27.27 -15.39 13.46
N LEU A 140 -28.31 -14.65 13.07
CA LEU A 140 -29.11 -14.98 11.88
C LEU A 140 -28.35 -14.74 10.56
N LEU A 141 -27.30 -13.91 10.54
CA LEU A 141 -26.46 -13.71 9.36
C LEU A 141 -25.82 -15.03 8.91
N ASP A 142 -25.31 -15.84 9.84
CA ASP A 142 -24.67 -17.12 9.54
C ASP A 142 -25.65 -18.16 8.93
N LEU A 143 -26.97 -17.95 9.02
CA LEU A 143 -27.99 -18.82 8.40
C LEU A 143 -28.28 -18.50 6.94
N VAL A 144 -28.11 -17.25 6.51
CA VAL A 144 -28.41 -16.81 5.14
C VAL A 144 -27.74 -17.69 4.08
N PRO A 145 -26.42 -18.03 4.16
CA PRO A 145 -25.79 -18.93 3.20
C PRO A 145 -26.23 -20.40 3.31
N LEU A 146 -26.78 -20.84 4.45
CA LEU A 146 -27.18 -22.23 4.71
C LEU A 146 -28.57 -22.57 4.17
N LEU A 147 -29.46 -21.59 4.08
CA LEU A 147 -30.84 -21.77 3.63
C LEU A 147 -30.95 -21.98 2.13
N GLN A 148 -31.76 -22.96 1.70
CA GLN A 148 -32.02 -23.19 0.27
C GLN A 148 -33.08 -22.25 -0.33
N HIS A 149 -34.00 -21.73 0.51
CA HIS A 149 -35.14 -20.92 0.08
C HIS A 149 -35.35 -19.74 1.04
N GLY A 150 -35.75 -18.58 0.51
CA GLY A 150 -36.03 -17.37 1.30
C GLY A 150 -34.79 -16.58 1.75
N GLN A 151 -33.62 -16.83 1.16
CA GLN A 151 -32.37 -16.12 1.50
C GLN A 151 -32.49 -14.59 1.35
N HIS A 152 -33.09 -14.13 0.24
CA HIS A 152 -33.31 -12.72 -0.05
C HIS A 152 -34.25 -12.06 0.98
N ASP A 153 -35.43 -12.66 1.21
CA ASP A 153 -36.41 -12.19 2.20
C ASP A 153 -35.80 -12.07 3.60
N LEU A 154 -35.00 -13.06 4.00
CA LEU A 154 -34.31 -13.07 5.29
C LEU A 154 -33.24 -11.96 5.36
N GLY A 155 -32.38 -11.86 4.35
CA GLY A 155 -31.32 -10.84 4.29
C GLY A 155 -31.91 -9.43 4.39
N GLN A 156 -32.89 -9.10 3.55
CA GLN A 156 -33.58 -7.81 3.60
C GLN A 156 -34.30 -7.58 4.94
N SER A 157 -34.92 -8.60 5.52
CA SER A 157 -35.57 -8.48 6.83
C SER A 157 -34.57 -8.26 7.96
N ILE A 158 -33.36 -8.85 7.91
CA ILE A 158 -32.29 -8.59 8.88
C ILE A 158 -31.81 -7.14 8.74
N PHE A 159 -31.51 -6.67 7.52
CA PHE A 159 -31.05 -5.29 7.30
C PHE A 159 -32.11 -4.26 7.74
N TYR A 160 -33.36 -4.45 7.33
CA TYR A 160 -34.46 -3.55 7.71
C TYR A 160 -34.74 -3.56 9.21
N THR A 161 -34.73 -4.73 9.87
CA THR A 161 -34.92 -4.82 11.32
C THR A 161 -33.75 -4.19 12.07
N THR A 162 -32.52 -4.34 11.57
CA THR A 162 -31.34 -3.68 12.15
C THR A 162 -31.43 -2.16 11.97
N ALA A 163 -31.88 -1.67 10.82
CA ALA A 163 -32.14 -0.23 10.60
C ALA A 163 -33.18 0.32 11.58
N CYS A 164 -34.26 -0.42 11.84
CA CYS A 164 -35.26 -0.08 12.87
C CYS A 164 -34.69 -0.10 14.30
N LEU A 165 -33.61 -0.83 14.53
CA LEU A 165 -32.98 -1.00 15.84
C LEU A 165 -31.94 0.09 16.16
N LEU A 166 -31.39 0.77 15.16
CA LEU A 166 -30.32 1.79 15.30
C LEU A 166 -30.54 2.81 16.44
N PRO A 167 -31.75 3.37 16.67
CA PRO A 167 -31.98 4.33 17.75
C PRO A 167 -31.76 3.74 19.15
N PHE A 168 -31.97 2.43 19.31
CA PHE A 168 -31.96 1.71 20.58
C PHE A 168 -30.61 1.05 20.90
N LEU A 169 -29.61 1.21 20.03
CA LEU A 169 -28.27 0.66 20.21
C LEU A 169 -27.34 1.68 20.89
N SER A 170 -26.38 1.17 21.67
CA SER A 170 -25.27 1.93 22.23
C SER A 170 -24.25 2.31 21.15
N ASP A 171 -23.50 3.38 21.39
CA ASP A 171 -22.49 3.89 20.44
C ASP A 171 -21.41 2.84 20.10
N ASP A 172 -20.99 2.01 21.07
CA ASP A 172 -20.04 0.91 20.84
C ASP A 172 -20.53 -0.04 19.74
N ILE A 173 -21.78 -0.51 19.85
CA ILE A 173 -22.38 -1.43 18.88
C ILE A 173 -22.50 -0.75 17.52
N LEU A 174 -22.98 0.50 17.49
CA LEU A 174 -23.13 1.26 16.25
C LEU A 174 -21.81 1.52 15.53
N SER A 175 -20.73 1.76 16.27
CA SER A 175 -19.40 1.94 15.68
C SER A 175 -18.89 0.68 14.98
N THR A 176 -19.24 -0.52 15.49
CA THR A 176 -18.84 -1.82 14.91
C THR A 176 -19.77 -2.31 13.80
N LEU A 177 -21.05 -1.92 13.82
CA LEU A 177 -22.09 -2.39 12.89
C LEU A 177 -21.72 -2.28 11.39
N PRO A 178 -21.16 -1.16 10.88
CA PRO A 178 -20.74 -1.06 9.48
C PRO A 178 -19.78 -2.18 9.05
N TYR A 179 -18.80 -2.51 9.89
CA TYR A 179 -17.84 -3.57 9.62
C TYR A 179 -18.50 -4.96 9.67
N THR A 180 -19.37 -5.21 10.66
CA THR A 180 -20.15 -6.46 10.74
C THR A 180 -20.96 -6.66 9.46
N MET A 181 -21.66 -5.63 8.99
CA MET A 181 -22.53 -5.72 7.82
C MET A 181 -21.76 -5.87 6.51
N ILE A 182 -20.64 -5.16 6.30
CA ILE A 182 -19.88 -5.39 5.06
C ILE A 182 -19.18 -6.75 5.02
N SER A 183 -18.79 -7.28 6.19
CA SER A 183 -18.17 -8.61 6.26
C SER A 183 -19.07 -9.74 5.75
N THR A 184 -20.39 -9.53 5.68
CA THR A 184 -21.33 -10.52 5.13
C THR A 184 -21.15 -10.73 3.64
N LEU A 185 -20.57 -9.77 2.88
CA LEU A 185 -20.26 -9.92 1.45
C LEU A 185 -19.42 -11.19 1.16
N ALA A 186 -18.56 -11.58 2.10
CA ALA A 186 -17.72 -12.78 2.01
C ALA A 186 -18.49 -14.11 2.02
N THR A 187 -19.77 -14.09 2.40
CA THR A 187 -20.60 -15.29 2.62
C THR A 187 -21.97 -15.21 1.96
N PHE A 188 -22.51 -14.01 1.75
CA PHE A 188 -23.85 -13.79 1.23
C PHE A 188 -23.86 -13.95 -0.30
N PRO A 189 -24.95 -14.50 -0.88
CA PRO A 189 -25.12 -14.58 -2.32
C PRO A 189 -24.99 -13.21 -3.03
N PRO A 190 -24.42 -13.15 -4.25
CA PRO A 190 -24.20 -11.89 -4.97
C PRO A 190 -25.44 -11.00 -5.16
N PHE A 191 -26.64 -11.58 -5.22
CA PHE A 191 -27.88 -10.81 -5.35
C PHE A 191 -28.20 -9.93 -4.13
N LEU A 192 -27.62 -10.20 -2.95
CA LEU A 192 -27.74 -9.35 -1.75
C LEU A 192 -26.64 -8.28 -1.65
N HIS A 193 -25.60 -8.32 -2.51
CA HIS A 193 -24.46 -7.39 -2.40
C HIS A 193 -24.85 -5.93 -2.61
N LYS A 194 -25.81 -5.67 -3.51
CA LYS A 194 -26.39 -4.33 -3.69
C LYS A 194 -27.00 -3.81 -2.40
N ASP A 195 -27.87 -4.61 -1.79
CA ASP A 195 -28.59 -4.23 -0.57
C ASP A 195 -27.64 -3.98 0.59
N ILE A 196 -26.59 -4.81 0.74
CA ILE A 196 -25.54 -4.59 1.76
C ILE A 196 -24.89 -3.22 1.59
N ILE A 197 -24.43 -2.89 0.37
CA ILE A 197 -23.76 -1.60 0.10
C ILE A 197 -24.73 -0.42 0.24
N GLU A 198 -25.99 -0.58 -0.15
CA GLU A 198 -27.02 0.44 -0.04
C GLU A 198 -27.37 0.72 1.43
N TYR A 199 -27.69 -0.28 2.24
CA TYR A 199 -27.95 -0.10 3.68
C TYR A 199 -26.71 0.42 4.42
N LEU A 200 -25.51 -0.04 4.07
CA LEU A 200 -24.26 0.44 4.65
C LEU A 200 -24.06 1.94 4.39
N SER A 201 -24.21 2.37 3.13
CA SER A 201 -23.91 3.75 2.70
C SER A 201 -25.03 4.75 3.05
N THR A 202 -26.27 4.28 3.24
CA THR A 202 -27.44 5.14 3.48
C THR A 202 -27.98 5.10 4.90
N SER A 203 -27.73 4.02 5.66
CA SER A 203 -28.27 3.85 7.01
C SER A 203 -27.15 3.63 8.03
N PHE A 204 -26.35 2.59 7.86
CA PHE A 204 -25.44 2.15 8.92
C PHE A 204 -24.25 3.10 9.13
N LEU A 205 -23.54 3.52 8.06
CA LEU A 205 -22.46 4.51 8.20
C LEU A 205 -22.96 5.89 8.64
N PRO A 206 -24.00 6.48 8.03
CA PRO A 206 -24.54 7.76 8.51
C PRO A 206 -24.96 7.74 9.98
N MET A 207 -25.69 6.71 10.43
CA MET A 207 -26.14 6.62 11.82
C MET A 207 -25.03 6.22 12.81
N ALA A 208 -24.01 5.47 12.37
CA ALA A 208 -22.84 5.20 13.19
C ALA A 208 -22.01 6.47 13.44
N ILE A 209 -21.83 7.31 12.42
CA ILE A 209 -20.99 8.51 12.51
C ILE A 209 -21.75 9.70 13.15
N LEU A 210 -23.03 9.87 12.83
CA LEU A 210 -23.84 11.00 13.31
C LEU A 210 -24.65 10.70 14.57
N GLY A 211 -24.75 9.42 14.96
CA GLY A 211 -25.41 8.99 16.20
C GLY A 211 -24.57 9.24 17.44
N SER A 212 -23.24 9.12 17.34
CA SER A 212 -22.31 9.58 18.36
C SER A 212 -22.37 11.11 18.50
N THR A 213 -22.34 11.61 19.74
CA THR A 213 -22.78 12.96 20.11
C THR A 213 -22.35 14.10 19.17
N ARG A 214 -23.31 14.96 18.81
CA ARG A 214 -23.18 16.16 17.94
C ARG A 214 -22.12 17.20 18.34
N LYS A 215 -21.36 16.99 19.42
CA LYS A 215 -20.46 17.98 20.04
C LYS A 215 -18.97 17.67 19.93
N GLU A 216 -18.57 16.43 19.65
CA GLU A 216 -17.15 16.06 19.56
C GLU A 216 -16.59 16.06 18.12
N GLY A 217 -17.43 16.23 17.10
CA GLY A 217 -17.00 16.66 15.76
C GLY A 217 -16.07 15.71 15.01
N GLY A 218 -16.07 14.42 15.33
CA GLY A 218 -15.17 13.41 14.73
C GLY A 218 -15.87 12.13 14.30
N VAL A 219 -15.20 11.34 13.46
CA VAL A 219 -15.63 9.98 13.08
C VAL A 219 -15.29 9.02 14.23
N PRO A 220 -16.21 8.13 14.66
CA PRO A 220 -15.93 7.13 15.69
C PRO A 220 -14.65 6.33 15.41
N ALA A 221 -13.81 6.11 16.42
CA ALA A 221 -12.49 5.50 16.24
C ALA A 221 -12.54 4.15 15.52
N TYR A 222 -13.51 3.28 15.84
CA TYR A 222 -13.67 1.99 15.15
C TYR A 222 -14.06 2.17 13.67
N VAL A 223 -14.96 3.10 13.34
CA VAL A 223 -15.33 3.40 11.93
C VAL A 223 -14.13 3.97 11.18
N ASN A 224 -13.33 4.81 11.83
CA ASN A 224 -12.12 5.40 11.26
C ASN A 224 -11.04 4.34 10.94
N LEU A 225 -10.78 3.41 11.87
CA LEU A 225 -9.81 2.32 11.73
C LEU A 225 -10.28 1.23 10.75
N SER A 226 -11.58 0.93 10.74
CA SER A 226 -12.15 -0.13 9.89
C SER A 226 -12.36 0.28 8.43
N ALA A 227 -12.30 1.57 8.09
CA ALA A 227 -12.59 2.10 6.76
C ALA A 227 -11.78 1.45 5.61
N SER A 228 -10.45 1.29 5.78
CA SER A 228 -9.60 0.59 4.82
C SER A 228 -10.01 -0.87 4.60
N SER A 229 -10.38 -1.57 5.67
CA SER A 229 -10.88 -2.96 5.60
C SER A 229 -12.27 -3.04 4.97
N MET A 230 -13.15 -2.07 5.22
CA MET A 230 -14.46 -1.99 4.56
C MET A 230 -14.30 -1.82 3.03
N LEU A 231 -13.43 -0.91 2.59
CA LEU A 231 -13.11 -0.73 1.17
C LEU A 231 -12.49 -2.00 0.57
N MET A 232 -11.54 -2.63 1.28
CA MET A 232 -10.91 -3.89 0.86
C MET A 232 -11.96 -5.01 0.64
N ILE A 233 -12.88 -5.20 1.59
CA ILE A 233 -13.94 -6.23 1.51
C ILE A 233 -14.90 -5.92 0.35
N ALA A 234 -15.29 -4.66 0.13
CA ALA A 234 -16.10 -4.27 -1.02
C ALA A 234 -15.43 -4.64 -2.35
N MET A 235 -14.15 -4.31 -2.51
CA MET A 235 -13.37 -4.58 -3.72
C MET A 235 -13.05 -6.07 -3.90
N GLN A 236 -12.92 -6.82 -2.81
CA GLN A 236 -12.63 -8.25 -2.81
C GLN A 236 -13.82 -9.10 -3.25
N TYR A 237 -15.04 -8.71 -2.88
CA TYR A 237 -16.24 -9.53 -3.12
C TYR A 237 -17.21 -8.94 -4.14
N THR A 238 -16.99 -7.72 -4.62
CA THR A 238 -17.78 -7.10 -5.69
C THR A 238 -16.87 -6.51 -6.77
N SER A 239 -17.16 -6.78 -8.04
CA SER A 239 -16.45 -6.20 -9.19
C SER A 239 -17.08 -4.90 -9.71
N ASN A 240 -18.22 -4.48 -9.15
CA ASN A 240 -18.98 -3.34 -9.64
C ASN A 240 -18.44 -2.00 -9.11
N PRO A 241 -17.84 -1.13 -9.95
CA PRO A 241 -17.24 0.13 -9.50
C PRO A 241 -18.28 1.11 -8.91
N VAL A 242 -19.56 0.96 -9.26
CA VAL A 242 -20.66 1.76 -8.69
C VAL A 242 -20.76 1.57 -7.18
N TYR A 243 -20.60 0.32 -6.71
CA TYR A 243 -20.66 -0.01 -5.28
C TYR A 243 -19.44 0.53 -4.52
N HIS A 244 -18.26 0.42 -5.12
CA HIS A 244 -17.03 0.94 -4.51
C HIS A 244 -17.08 2.47 -4.41
N CYS A 245 -17.53 3.15 -5.46
CA CYS A 245 -17.69 4.61 -5.46
C CYS A 245 -18.76 5.08 -4.47
N GLN A 246 -19.90 4.39 -4.36
CA GLN A 246 -20.95 4.74 -3.38
C GLN A 246 -20.42 4.67 -1.94
N LEU A 247 -19.66 3.62 -1.60
CA LEU A 247 -19.04 3.47 -0.28
C LEU A 247 -17.96 4.54 -0.04
N LEU A 248 -17.09 4.79 -1.02
CA LEU A 248 -16.03 5.79 -0.89
C LEU A 248 -16.58 7.21 -0.77
N GLU A 249 -17.59 7.59 -1.56
CA GLU A 249 -18.22 8.91 -1.46
C GLU A 249 -18.96 9.10 -0.13
N CYS A 250 -19.57 8.04 0.41
CA CYS A 250 -20.12 8.05 1.78
C CYS A 250 -19.02 8.32 2.82
N LEU A 251 -17.89 7.64 2.73
CA LEU A 251 -16.74 7.90 3.62
C LEU A 251 -16.18 9.32 3.43
N MET A 252 -15.96 9.79 2.20
CA MET A 252 -15.41 11.13 1.93
C MET A 252 -16.30 12.30 2.36
N LYS A 253 -17.60 12.06 2.54
CA LYS A 253 -18.58 12.99 3.12
C LYS A 253 -18.43 13.17 4.63
N HIS A 254 -17.77 12.22 5.31
CA HIS A 254 -17.72 12.17 6.78
C HIS A 254 -16.29 12.09 7.38
N LYS A 255 -15.33 11.50 6.67
CA LYS A 255 -13.93 11.29 7.06
C LYS A 255 -13.00 12.15 6.20
N GLN A 256 -11.99 12.81 6.80
CA GLN A 256 -10.90 13.44 6.05
C GLN A 256 -9.85 12.41 5.64
N GLU A 257 -9.07 12.72 4.62
CA GLU A 257 -7.90 11.92 4.20
C GLU A 257 -8.21 10.47 3.81
N VAL A 258 -9.37 10.21 3.18
CA VAL A 258 -9.77 8.85 2.75
C VAL A 258 -8.81 8.25 1.71
N TRP A 259 -7.93 9.07 1.12
CA TRP A 259 -6.78 8.59 0.36
C TRP A 259 -5.86 7.67 1.17
N LYS A 260 -5.76 7.85 2.50
CA LYS A 260 -5.03 6.94 3.40
C LYS A 260 -5.63 5.54 3.37
N ASP A 261 -6.95 5.44 3.49
CA ASP A 261 -7.65 4.14 3.44
C ASP A 261 -7.39 3.41 2.12
N LEU A 262 -7.41 4.15 0.99
CA LEU A 262 -7.07 3.60 -0.32
C LEU A 262 -5.59 3.20 -0.44
N LEU A 263 -4.64 4.00 0.07
CA LEU A 263 -3.23 3.60 0.11
C LEU A 263 -3.02 2.35 0.97
N TYR A 264 -3.74 2.19 2.08
CA TYR A 264 -3.71 0.97 2.89
C TYR A 264 -4.20 -0.26 2.09
N VAL A 265 -5.29 -0.13 1.32
CA VAL A 265 -5.76 -1.20 0.43
C VAL A 265 -4.73 -1.53 -0.66
N ILE A 266 -4.06 -0.52 -1.23
CA ILE A 266 -3.03 -0.71 -2.26
C ILE A 266 -1.77 -1.38 -1.68
N SER A 267 -1.36 -0.98 -0.46
CA SER A 267 -0.15 -1.48 0.22
C SER A 267 -0.27 -2.93 0.64
N TYR A 268 -1.39 -3.30 1.28
CA TYR A 268 -1.53 -4.57 2.00
C TYR A 268 -2.66 -5.46 1.47
N GLY A 269 -3.45 -5.00 0.50
CA GLY A 269 -4.50 -5.79 -0.13
C GLY A 269 -3.95 -6.82 -1.14
N PRO A 270 -4.65 -7.94 -1.36
CA PRO A 270 -4.30 -8.92 -2.39
C PRO A 270 -4.39 -8.31 -3.80
N SER A 271 -3.65 -8.86 -4.77
CA SER A 271 -3.53 -8.32 -6.14
C SER A 271 -4.86 -7.96 -6.80
N GLN A 272 -5.92 -8.75 -6.58
CA GLN A 272 -7.26 -8.49 -7.13
C GLN A 272 -7.98 -7.23 -6.61
N VAL A 273 -7.64 -6.69 -5.43
CA VAL A 273 -8.23 -5.42 -4.93
C VAL A 273 -7.43 -4.18 -5.34
N LYS A 274 -6.19 -4.35 -5.81
CA LYS A 274 -5.32 -3.23 -6.21
C LYS A 274 -5.88 -2.46 -7.42
N PRO A 275 -6.39 -3.10 -8.51
CA PRO A 275 -6.99 -2.38 -9.62
C PRO A 275 -8.11 -1.39 -9.21
N PRO A 276 -9.23 -1.79 -8.57
CA PRO A 276 -10.28 -0.84 -8.21
C PRO A 276 -9.79 0.24 -7.24
N ALA A 277 -8.93 -0.10 -6.26
CA ALA A 277 -8.39 0.87 -5.30
C ALA A 277 -7.56 1.97 -5.98
N VAL A 278 -6.64 1.59 -6.88
CA VAL A 278 -5.81 2.53 -7.65
C VAL A 278 -6.66 3.36 -8.59
N GLN A 279 -7.58 2.74 -9.33
CA GLN A 279 -8.45 3.43 -10.29
C GLN A 279 -9.29 4.51 -9.59
N MET A 280 -9.86 4.21 -8.43
CA MET A 280 -10.60 5.18 -7.62
C MET A 280 -9.70 6.29 -7.07
N LEU A 281 -8.50 5.96 -6.58
CA LEU A 281 -7.57 7.00 -6.10
C LEU A 281 -7.20 7.98 -7.22
N PHE A 282 -6.85 7.49 -8.41
CA PHE A 282 -6.52 8.37 -9.55
C PHE A 282 -7.75 9.08 -10.13
N HIS A 283 -8.95 8.53 -9.96
CA HIS A 283 -10.20 9.19 -10.32
C HIS A 283 -10.46 10.42 -9.43
N TYR A 284 -10.55 10.26 -8.10
CA TYR A 284 -10.85 11.37 -7.19
C TYR A 284 -9.65 12.31 -6.93
N TRP A 285 -8.40 11.81 -7.04
CA TRP A 285 -7.16 12.59 -6.93
C TRP A 285 -6.35 12.58 -8.24
N PRO A 286 -6.88 13.16 -9.34
CA PRO A 286 -6.23 13.15 -10.66
C PRO A 286 -4.90 13.91 -10.71
N ASN A 287 -4.53 14.60 -9.62
CA ASN A 287 -3.25 15.28 -9.50
C ASN A 287 -2.06 14.35 -9.23
N LEU A 288 -2.32 13.10 -8.80
CA LEU A 288 -1.31 12.06 -8.64
C LEU A 288 -0.75 11.55 -9.97
N LYS A 289 -1.39 11.91 -11.10
CA LYS A 289 -0.87 11.63 -12.44
C LYS A 289 0.22 12.66 -12.79
N PRO A 290 1.46 12.22 -13.12
CA PRO A 290 2.54 13.11 -13.51
C PRO A 290 2.18 13.95 -14.76
N PRO A 291 2.61 15.22 -14.84
CA PRO A 291 2.45 16.01 -16.05
C PRO A 291 3.24 15.38 -17.21
N GLY A 292 2.64 15.34 -18.39
CA GLY A 292 3.26 14.74 -19.58
C GLY A 292 3.23 13.21 -19.63
N ALA A 293 2.54 12.53 -18.71
CA ALA A 293 2.28 11.09 -18.82
C ALA A 293 1.48 10.77 -20.10
N ILE A 294 2.15 10.11 -21.05
CA ILE A 294 1.52 9.56 -22.26
C ILE A 294 0.66 8.41 -21.78
N SER A 295 -0.64 8.45 -22.08
CA SER A 295 -1.60 7.63 -21.36
C SER A 295 -2.86 7.41 -22.18
N GLU A 296 -2.90 6.28 -22.87
CA GLU A 296 -4.12 5.69 -23.45
C GLU A 296 -5.08 5.15 -22.37
N TYR A 297 -4.61 5.02 -21.12
CA TYR A 297 -5.42 4.63 -19.97
C TYR A 297 -6.64 5.56 -19.81
N ARG A 298 -7.85 4.98 -20.01
CA ARG A 298 -9.13 5.70 -20.13
C ARG A 298 -9.77 6.12 -18.79
N GLY A 299 -9.06 5.97 -17.67
CA GLY A 299 -9.58 6.28 -16.34
C GLY A 299 -10.59 5.25 -15.84
N LEU A 300 -11.09 5.45 -14.62
CA LEU A 300 -12.25 4.71 -14.12
C LEU A 300 -13.49 5.10 -14.94
N GLN A 301 -13.99 4.17 -15.75
CA GLN A 301 -15.24 4.34 -16.51
C GLN A 301 -16.39 3.70 -15.74
N TYR A 302 -17.31 4.52 -15.22
CA TYR A 302 -18.50 4.04 -14.53
C TYR A 302 -19.67 5.03 -14.70
N THR A 303 -20.89 4.52 -14.56
CA THR A 303 -22.09 5.36 -14.37
C THR A 303 -22.25 5.67 -12.89
N ALA A 304 -22.56 6.93 -12.54
CA ALA A 304 -22.81 7.30 -11.15
C ALA A 304 -23.91 6.43 -10.52
N TRP A 305 -23.78 6.14 -9.22
CA TRP A 305 -24.87 5.51 -8.45
C TRP A 305 -26.12 6.41 -8.47
N ASN A 306 -27.30 5.81 -8.36
CA ASN A 306 -28.55 6.56 -8.46
C ASN A 306 -28.79 7.40 -7.19
N PRO A 307 -29.10 8.71 -7.30
CA PRO A 307 -29.50 9.50 -6.16
C PRO A 307 -30.63 8.85 -5.36
N ILE A 308 -30.56 8.96 -4.03
CA ILE A 308 -31.68 8.60 -3.15
C ILE A 308 -32.79 9.62 -3.41
N HIS A 309 -34.02 9.15 -3.55
CA HIS A 309 -35.19 10.00 -3.83
C HIS A 309 -35.94 10.33 -2.54
N CYS A 310 -36.76 11.38 -2.56
CA CYS A 310 -37.52 11.83 -1.40
C CYS A 310 -38.42 10.70 -0.86
N GLN A 311 -38.35 10.44 0.44
CA GLN A 311 -39.05 9.37 1.14
C GLN A 311 -40.26 9.87 1.96
N HIS A 312 -40.53 11.19 1.95
CA HIS A 312 -41.68 11.78 2.63
C HIS A 312 -42.99 11.34 1.97
N ILE A 313 -43.92 10.78 2.74
CA ILE A 313 -45.15 10.14 2.25
C ILE A 313 -46.01 11.12 1.42
N GLU A 314 -46.13 12.37 1.87
CA GLU A 314 -46.93 13.41 1.19
C GLU A 314 -46.17 14.17 0.08
N CYS A 315 -44.99 13.69 -0.34
CA CYS A 315 -44.21 14.35 -1.39
C CYS A 315 -44.89 14.19 -2.76
N HIS A 316 -45.33 15.30 -3.34
CA HIS A 316 -46.17 15.33 -4.55
C HIS A 316 -45.50 14.77 -5.83
N ASN A 317 -44.18 14.53 -5.81
CA ASN A 317 -43.47 13.81 -6.86
C ASN A 317 -42.17 13.18 -6.28
N ALA A 318 -42.31 12.23 -5.34
CA ALA A 318 -41.18 11.56 -4.71
C ALA A 318 -40.18 10.96 -5.73
N ILE A 319 -40.70 10.26 -6.75
CA ILE A 319 -39.92 9.47 -7.72
C ILE A 319 -38.91 10.30 -8.52
N ASN A 320 -39.18 11.59 -8.76
CA ASN A 320 -38.30 12.45 -9.57
C ASN A 320 -37.58 13.54 -8.75
N LYS A 321 -37.76 13.58 -7.42
CA LYS A 321 -37.13 14.57 -6.55
C LYS A 321 -36.01 13.92 -5.74
N PRO A 322 -34.72 14.12 -6.11
CA PRO A 322 -33.62 13.61 -5.30
C PRO A 322 -33.62 14.23 -3.91
N ALA A 323 -33.19 13.45 -2.93
CA ALA A 323 -32.99 13.91 -1.57
C ALA A 323 -31.71 14.75 -1.48
N VAL A 324 -31.79 15.83 -0.73
CA VAL A 324 -30.71 16.81 -0.51
C VAL A 324 -30.48 17.09 0.98
N LYS A 325 -31.43 16.67 1.83
CA LYS A 325 -31.26 16.56 3.28
C LYS A 325 -31.65 15.13 3.70
N MET A 326 -31.11 14.69 4.83
CA MET A 326 -31.56 13.51 5.56
C MET A 326 -31.87 13.91 7.01
N CYS A 327 -33.00 13.48 7.51
CA CYS A 327 -33.39 13.65 8.90
C CYS A 327 -32.86 12.47 9.71
N ILE A 328 -32.00 12.71 10.70
CA ILE A 328 -31.48 11.65 11.58
C ILE A 328 -32.38 11.38 12.79
N ASP A 329 -33.40 12.23 13.02
CA ASP A 329 -34.35 12.03 14.11
C ASP A 329 -35.20 10.77 13.89
N PRO A 330 -35.19 9.79 14.82
CA PRO A 330 -35.96 8.56 14.68
C PRO A 330 -37.48 8.78 14.63
N THR A 331 -37.98 9.78 15.33
CA THR A 331 -39.41 10.04 15.52
C THR A 331 -40.02 10.65 14.25
N LEU A 332 -39.41 11.71 13.70
CA LEU A 332 -39.77 12.35 12.44
C LEU A 332 -39.61 11.39 11.27
N SER A 333 -38.58 10.52 11.29
CA SER A 333 -38.37 9.52 10.25
C SER A 333 -39.56 8.57 10.09
N VAL A 334 -40.11 8.10 11.20
CA VAL A 334 -41.32 7.27 11.19
C VAL A 334 -42.57 8.11 10.91
N ALA A 335 -42.71 9.28 11.52
CA ALA A 335 -43.91 10.12 11.38
C ALA A 335 -44.16 10.61 9.94
N LEU A 336 -43.09 10.92 9.20
CA LEU A 336 -43.18 11.52 7.85
C LEU A 336 -42.88 10.54 6.72
N GLY A 337 -42.26 9.38 7.03
CA GLY A 337 -41.79 8.41 6.03
C GLY A 337 -42.19 6.95 6.24
N ASP A 338 -42.75 6.58 7.41
CA ASP A 338 -43.02 5.20 7.84
C ASP A 338 -41.79 4.26 7.66
N LYS A 339 -40.61 4.81 7.94
CA LYS A 339 -39.32 4.17 7.71
C LYS A 339 -38.36 4.36 8.89
N PRO A 340 -37.38 3.45 9.08
CA PRO A 340 -36.30 3.66 10.02
C PRO A 340 -35.46 4.89 9.62
N PRO A 341 -34.80 5.56 10.59
CA PRO A 341 -33.86 6.65 10.30
C PRO A 341 -32.60 6.13 9.57
N PRO A 342 -31.98 6.97 8.71
CA PRO A 342 -32.32 8.37 8.46
C PRO A 342 -33.35 8.52 7.31
N LEU A 343 -34.28 9.47 7.46
CA LEU A 343 -35.28 9.78 6.45
C LEU A 343 -34.74 10.75 5.40
N TYR A 344 -34.67 10.31 4.14
CA TYR A 344 -34.18 11.13 3.03
C TYR A 344 -35.26 12.01 2.42
N ILE A 345 -35.01 13.31 2.28
CA ILE A 345 -36.00 14.31 1.83
C ILE A 345 -35.44 15.29 0.80
N CYS A 346 -36.29 15.73 -0.13
CA CYS A 346 -35.95 16.77 -1.10
C CYS A 346 -36.03 18.18 -0.49
N GLU A 347 -35.50 19.16 -1.22
CA GLU A 347 -35.39 20.57 -0.79
C GLU A 347 -36.73 21.12 -0.26
N GLU A 348 -37.81 21.00 -1.05
CA GLU A 348 -39.15 21.46 -0.67
C GLU A 348 -39.71 20.80 0.59
N CYS A 349 -39.45 19.50 0.80
CA CYS A 349 -39.90 18.81 2.02
C CYS A 349 -39.04 19.24 3.22
N SER A 350 -37.74 19.44 3.01
CA SER A 350 -36.85 19.93 4.07
C SER A 350 -37.23 21.33 4.56
N GLN A 351 -37.61 22.24 3.65
CA GLN A 351 -38.05 23.59 4.01
C GLN A 351 -39.34 23.61 4.84
N ARG A 352 -40.20 22.57 4.74
CA ARG A 352 -41.40 22.42 5.58
C ARG A 352 -41.09 21.90 6.98
N ILE A 353 -40.00 21.14 7.13
CA ILE A 353 -39.58 20.50 8.39
C ILE A 353 -38.60 21.38 9.17
N ALA A 354 -37.81 22.20 8.47
CA ALA A 354 -36.67 22.92 9.01
C ALA A 354 -36.97 23.97 10.08
N GLY A 355 -38.23 24.27 10.42
CA GLY A 355 -38.61 25.27 11.44
C GLY A 355 -37.99 24.98 12.80
N ASP A 356 -38.61 24.08 13.57
CA ASP A 356 -38.12 23.69 14.90
C ASP A 356 -37.10 22.53 14.85
N HIS A 357 -36.92 21.90 13.68
CA HIS A 357 -36.12 20.68 13.51
C HIS A 357 -34.87 20.85 12.62
N ALA A 358 -34.44 22.08 12.31
CA ALA A 358 -33.25 22.35 11.47
C ALA A 358 -32.01 21.54 11.88
N GLU A 359 -31.78 21.41 13.19
CA GLU A 359 -30.63 20.68 13.76
C GLU A 359 -30.63 19.17 13.49
N TRP A 360 -31.78 18.57 13.13
CA TRP A 360 -31.91 17.16 12.75
C TRP A 360 -31.70 16.91 11.25
N LEU A 361 -31.61 17.97 10.44
CA LEU A 361 -31.45 17.91 8.99
C LEU A 361 -29.97 18.04 8.58
N VAL A 362 -29.40 16.92 8.11
CA VAL A 362 -28.02 16.87 7.62
C VAL A 362 -28.02 16.85 6.09
N ASP A 363 -27.13 17.61 5.45
CA ASP A 363 -27.03 17.65 3.99
C ASP A 363 -26.68 16.30 3.37
N VAL A 364 -27.24 16.04 2.19
CA VAL A 364 -27.01 14.86 1.36
C VAL A 364 -26.43 15.34 0.03
N LEU A 365 -25.24 14.84 -0.28
CA LEU A 365 -24.58 15.13 -1.53
C LEU A 365 -25.01 14.12 -2.59
N LEU A 366 -25.13 14.61 -3.83
CA LEU A 366 -25.38 13.81 -5.01
C LEU A 366 -24.06 13.20 -5.53
N PRO A 367 -24.13 12.02 -6.18
CA PRO A 367 -22.97 11.29 -6.73
C PRO A 367 -22.02 12.16 -7.56
N GLN A 368 -20.72 11.86 -7.60
CA GLN A 368 -19.73 12.65 -8.36
C GLN A 368 -18.97 11.84 -9.43
N ALA A 369 -19.68 11.44 -10.51
CA ALA A 369 -19.07 10.74 -11.65
C ALA A 369 -17.98 11.53 -12.42
N GLU A 370 -18.03 12.86 -12.45
CA GLU A 370 -17.06 13.69 -13.17
C GLU A 370 -16.21 14.55 -12.22
N ILE A 371 -14.88 14.34 -12.28
CA ILE A 371 -13.92 14.99 -11.39
C ILE A 371 -13.21 16.14 -12.12
N SER A 372 -13.60 17.38 -11.84
CA SER A 372 -13.02 18.53 -12.54
C SER A 372 -11.54 18.77 -12.17
N ALA A 373 -10.66 18.76 -13.17
CA ALA A 373 -9.25 19.13 -13.02
C ALA A 373 -9.04 20.64 -12.77
N ILE A 374 -10.08 21.47 -12.95
CA ILE A 374 -10.03 22.93 -12.90
C ILE A 374 -10.91 23.44 -11.74
N CYS A 375 -10.50 24.53 -11.11
CA CYS A 375 -11.23 25.15 -10.00
C CYS A 375 -12.63 25.59 -10.43
N GLN A 376 -13.65 25.09 -9.73
CA GLN A 376 -15.06 25.33 -10.02
C GLN A 376 -15.60 26.64 -9.40
N LYS A 377 -14.80 27.39 -8.63
CA LYS A 377 -15.20 28.71 -8.09
C LYS A 377 -15.43 29.70 -9.24
N LYS A 378 -16.69 30.11 -9.47
CA LYS A 378 -17.11 31.02 -10.57
C LYS A 378 -16.18 32.23 -10.76
N ASN A 379 -15.78 32.87 -9.65
CA ASN A 379 -14.90 34.06 -9.67
C ASN A 379 -13.44 33.71 -9.28
N CYS A 380 -12.84 32.71 -9.94
CA CYS A 380 -11.45 32.30 -9.67
C CYS A 380 -10.41 33.28 -10.26
N SER A 381 -9.81 34.10 -9.38
CA SER A 381 -8.73 35.05 -9.71
C SER A 381 -7.31 34.43 -9.69
N SER A 382 -7.20 33.10 -9.61
CA SER A 382 -5.91 32.41 -9.68
C SER A 382 -5.44 32.27 -11.13
N HIS A 383 -4.17 32.59 -11.41
CA HIS A 383 -3.53 32.25 -12.69
C HIS A 383 -3.36 30.72 -12.82
N VAL A 384 -2.99 30.04 -11.73
CA VAL A 384 -2.97 28.57 -11.66
C VAL A 384 -4.35 28.08 -11.22
N ARG A 385 -5.18 27.70 -12.19
CA ARG A 385 -6.57 27.24 -11.94
C ARG A 385 -6.72 25.75 -11.64
N ARG A 386 -5.63 24.96 -11.68
CA ARG A 386 -5.62 23.52 -11.36
C ARG A 386 -6.25 23.26 -9.98
N ALA A 387 -7.27 22.40 -9.92
CA ALA A 387 -7.95 22.07 -8.67
C ALA A 387 -7.21 20.98 -7.88
N VAL A 388 -7.00 21.23 -6.59
CA VAL A 388 -6.17 20.40 -5.70
C VAL A 388 -6.84 19.99 -4.39
N VAL A 389 -8.02 20.56 -4.08
CA VAL A 389 -8.83 20.18 -2.91
C VAL A 389 -10.28 19.98 -3.37
N THR A 390 -10.94 18.93 -2.87
CA THR A 390 -12.40 18.70 -3.05
C THR A 390 -13.10 18.94 -1.72
N CYS A 391 -14.08 19.85 -1.67
CA CYS A 391 -14.84 20.15 -0.47
C CYS A 391 -16.22 19.47 -0.50
N PHE A 392 -16.62 18.91 0.64
CA PHE A 392 -17.85 18.14 0.86
C PHE A 392 -18.80 18.87 1.85
N SER A 393 -18.48 20.08 2.32
CA SER A 393 -19.36 20.84 3.21
C SER A 393 -20.60 21.39 2.49
N ALA A 394 -21.74 21.41 3.19
CA ALA A 394 -23.03 21.91 2.69
C ALA A 394 -22.95 23.30 2.05
N GLY A 395 -22.38 24.30 2.75
CA GLY A 395 -22.29 25.69 2.29
C GLY A 395 -21.53 25.86 0.96
N CYS A 396 -20.51 25.02 0.73
CA CYS A 396 -19.80 24.93 -0.54
C CYS A 396 -20.61 24.19 -1.63
N CYS A 397 -21.21 23.05 -1.30
CA CYS A 397 -21.87 22.16 -2.27
C CYS A 397 -23.23 22.67 -2.77
N GLY A 398 -23.99 23.40 -1.94
CA GLY A 398 -25.32 23.91 -2.29
C GLY A 398 -25.32 24.82 -3.53
N ARG A 399 -24.27 25.61 -3.70
CA ARG A 399 -24.08 26.50 -4.88
C ARG A 399 -23.69 25.75 -6.15
N HIS A 400 -23.43 24.45 -6.05
CA HIS A 400 -22.98 23.54 -7.11
C HIS A 400 -23.95 22.36 -7.32
N GLY A 401 -25.22 22.52 -6.96
CA GLY A 401 -26.26 21.51 -7.16
C GLY A 401 -26.10 20.30 -6.24
N ASN A 402 -25.68 20.54 -4.99
CA ASN A 402 -25.44 19.54 -3.96
C ASN A 402 -24.43 18.45 -4.36
N ARG A 403 -23.44 18.79 -5.20
CA ARG A 403 -22.28 17.92 -5.51
C ARG A 403 -21.01 18.49 -4.87
N PRO A 404 -20.04 17.65 -4.47
CA PRO A 404 -18.78 18.15 -3.93
C PRO A 404 -18.04 19.03 -4.95
N VAL A 405 -17.31 20.02 -4.45
CA VAL A 405 -16.78 21.13 -5.27
C VAL A 405 -15.27 21.25 -5.15
N ARG A 406 -14.60 21.42 -6.29
CA ARG A 406 -13.13 21.39 -6.40
C ARG A 406 -12.53 22.80 -6.51
N TYR A 407 -11.51 23.05 -5.69
CA TYR A 407 -10.83 24.35 -5.57
C TYR A 407 -9.33 24.26 -5.91
N CYS A 408 -8.79 25.31 -6.54
CA CYS A 408 -7.33 25.51 -6.63
C CYS A 408 -6.77 25.99 -5.28
N LYS A 409 -5.46 25.84 -5.06
CA LYS A 409 -4.80 26.17 -3.77
C LYS A 409 -5.18 27.55 -3.23
N ARG A 410 -5.15 28.59 -4.08
CA ARG A 410 -5.55 29.96 -3.71
C ARG A 410 -7.03 30.07 -3.34
N CYS A 411 -7.93 29.38 -4.04
CA CYS A 411 -9.36 29.43 -3.71
C CYS A 411 -9.69 28.63 -2.45
N HIS A 412 -8.99 27.53 -2.19
CA HIS A 412 -9.10 26.78 -0.95
C HIS A 412 -8.64 27.63 0.23
N VAL A 413 -7.40 28.16 0.21
CA VAL A 413 -6.88 29.04 1.27
C VAL A 413 -7.83 30.22 1.52
N ASN A 414 -8.18 30.99 0.48
CA ASN A 414 -9.06 32.16 0.64
C ASN A 414 -10.50 31.86 1.10
N HIS A 415 -10.93 30.60 1.14
CA HIS A 415 -12.29 30.22 1.57
C HIS A 415 -12.31 29.37 2.85
N HIS A 416 -11.18 28.77 3.25
CA HIS A 416 -11.09 27.84 4.39
C HIS A 416 -10.04 28.26 5.44
N SER A 417 -9.20 29.27 5.18
CA SER A 417 -8.16 29.72 6.13
C SER A 417 -8.54 30.95 6.97
N SER A 418 -9.77 31.46 6.84
CA SER A 418 -10.25 32.62 7.60
C SER A 418 -11.12 32.26 8.81
N GLU A 419 -11.21 30.97 9.13
CA GLU A 419 -12.17 30.38 10.07
C GLU A 419 -11.56 30.11 11.47
N VAL A 420 -10.80 31.08 11.97
CA VAL A 420 -10.30 31.07 13.36
C VAL A 420 -11.30 31.81 14.26
N GLY A 421 -12.40 31.15 14.60
CA GLY A 421 -13.43 31.70 15.50
C GLY A 421 -14.50 30.67 15.86
N ALA A 422 -15.12 30.81 17.03
CA ALA A 422 -16.07 29.84 17.60
C ALA A 422 -17.43 29.71 16.86
N ALA A 423 -17.56 30.29 15.67
CA ALA A 423 -18.73 30.24 14.80
C ALA A 423 -18.39 29.85 13.35
N ALA A 424 -17.19 29.29 13.11
CA ALA A 424 -16.81 28.73 11.83
C ALA A 424 -17.55 27.42 11.53
N GLU A 425 -18.11 27.27 10.33
CA GLU A 425 -18.55 25.96 9.85
C GLU A 425 -17.31 25.08 9.63
N THR A 426 -17.20 23.93 10.30
CA THR A 426 -16.07 23.02 10.08
C THR A 426 -16.18 22.34 8.71
N HIS A 427 -15.60 22.96 7.68
CA HIS A 427 -15.63 22.44 6.32
C HIS A 427 -14.88 21.11 6.20
N LEU A 428 -15.57 20.03 5.81
CA LEU A 428 -14.92 18.80 5.41
C LEU A 428 -14.38 18.91 3.98
N TYR A 429 -13.12 18.54 3.78
CA TYR A 429 -12.48 18.51 2.47
C TYR A 429 -11.40 17.41 2.35
N GLN A 430 -11.15 16.99 1.12
CA GLN A 430 -10.10 16.03 0.75
C GLN A 430 -8.94 16.77 0.09
N THR A 431 -7.76 16.67 0.69
CA THR A 431 -6.44 17.06 0.14
C THR A 431 -5.83 15.89 -0.63
N SER A 432 -4.79 16.15 -1.44
CA SER A 432 -3.93 15.07 -1.97
C SER A 432 -2.99 14.52 -0.89
N PRO A 433 -2.55 13.26 -0.99
CA PRO A 433 -1.45 12.72 -0.19
C PRO A 433 -0.22 13.66 -0.21
N PRO A 434 0.44 13.93 0.92
CA PRO A 434 1.65 14.74 0.97
C PRO A 434 2.84 13.95 0.40
N PRO A 435 3.79 14.59 -0.31
CA PRO A 435 5.02 13.93 -0.73
C PRO A 435 5.87 13.53 0.49
N ILE A 436 6.54 12.38 0.42
CA ILE A 436 7.29 11.75 1.54
C ILE A 436 8.44 12.60 2.07
N ASN A 437 8.84 13.60 1.31
CA ASN A 437 9.98 14.46 1.57
C ASN A 437 9.59 15.81 2.23
N THR A 438 8.30 15.95 2.60
CA THR A 438 7.71 17.14 3.22
C THR A 438 7.40 16.89 4.69
N ARG A 439 7.35 17.98 5.49
CA ARG A 439 6.95 17.92 6.92
C ARG A 439 5.46 17.63 7.14
N GLU A 440 4.67 17.62 6.07
CA GLU A 440 3.24 17.26 6.09
C GLU A 440 3.05 15.74 6.05
N CYS A 441 4.07 14.97 5.69
CA CYS A 441 4.05 13.52 5.71
C CYS A 441 4.49 13.00 7.09
N GLY A 442 3.58 12.33 7.81
CA GLY A 442 3.90 11.62 9.04
C GLY A 442 4.52 10.24 8.78
N ALA A 443 4.85 9.53 9.85
CA ALA A 443 5.52 8.23 9.76
C ALA A 443 4.62 7.13 9.17
N GLU A 444 3.32 7.18 9.46
CA GLU A 444 2.32 6.25 8.94
C GLU A 444 2.13 6.44 7.43
N GLU A 445 1.97 7.69 7.01
CA GLU A 445 1.83 8.09 5.61
C GLU A 445 3.07 7.75 4.78
N LEU A 446 4.27 7.95 5.36
CA LEU A 446 5.54 7.58 4.75
C LEU A 446 5.61 6.08 4.47
N VAL A 447 5.39 5.24 5.49
CA VAL A 447 5.43 3.78 5.36
C VAL A 447 4.38 3.31 4.35
N CYS A 448 3.13 3.77 4.49
CA CYS A 448 2.06 3.36 3.58
C CYS A 448 2.31 3.83 2.13
N THR A 449 2.90 5.01 1.91
CA THR A 449 3.25 5.45 0.54
C THR A 449 4.38 4.59 -0.06
N VAL A 450 5.39 4.24 0.73
CA VAL A 450 6.51 3.38 0.29
C VAL A 450 6.02 1.97 -0.03
N GLU A 451 5.23 1.36 0.85
CA GLU A 451 4.67 0.02 0.62
C GLU A 451 3.66 0.01 -0.53
N ALA A 452 2.87 1.07 -0.73
CA ALA A 452 2.00 1.19 -1.90
C ALA A 452 2.78 1.20 -3.23
N VAL A 453 3.91 1.92 -3.30
CA VAL A 453 4.79 1.88 -4.49
C VAL A 453 5.35 0.48 -4.69
N ILE A 454 5.92 -0.13 -3.63
CA ILE A 454 6.53 -1.48 -3.72
C ILE A 454 5.49 -2.51 -4.15
N SER A 455 4.32 -2.50 -3.50
CA SER A 455 3.19 -3.39 -3.76
C SER A 455 2.70 -3.34 -5.22
N LEU A 456 2.74 -2.16 -5.86
CA LEU A 456 2.36 -1.98 -7.27
C LEU A 456 3.47 -2.37 -8.25
N LEU A 457 4.75 -2.13 -7.91
CA LEU A 457 5.87 -2.56 -8.76
C LEU A 457 6.04 -4.08 -8.75
N LYS A 458 5.76 -4.76 -7.63
CA LYS A 458 5.77 -6.22 -7.51
C LYS A 458 4.73 -6.94 -8.37
N GLU A 459 3.66 -6.28 -8.83
CA GLU A 459 2.70 -6.90 -9.76
C GLU A 459 3.34 -7.26 -11.11
N ALA A 460 4.33 -6.48 -11.58
CA ALA A 460 5.11 -6.84 -12.77
C ALA A 460 5.99 -8.09 -12.55
N GLU A 461 6.41 -8.34 -11.32
CA GLU A 461 7.24 -9.48 -10.93
C GLU A 461 6.44 -10.78 -10.92
N ILE A 462 5.25 -10.78 -10.32
CA ILE A 462 4.35 -11.95 -10.27
C ILE A 462 4.07 -12.49 -11.68
N HIS A 463 3.85 -11.61 -12.66
CA HIS A 463 3.66 -12.01 -14.06
C HIS A 463 4.93 -12.51 -14.76
N ALA A 464 6.10 -11.93 -14.45
CA ALA A 464 7.37 -12.41 -14.99
C ALA A 464 7.66 -13.85 -14.52
N GLU A 465 7.41 -14.14 -13.24
CA GLU A 465 7.55 -15.49 -12.66
C GLU A 465 6.59 -16.51 -13.27
N GLN A 466 5.31 -16.14 -13.43
CA GLN A 466 4.31 -17.00 -14.11
C GLN A 466 4.77 -17.36 -15.52
N ARG A 467 5.29 -16.37 -16.29
CA ARG A 467 5.82 -16.58 -17.64
C ARG A 467 7.05 -17.49 -17.65
N GLU A 468 7.99 -17.30 -16.71
CA GLU A 468 9.18 -18.14 -16.62
C GLU A 468 8.82 -19.59 -16.26
N PHE A 469 7.91 -19.77 -15.30
CA PHE A 469 7.39 -21.09 -14.92
C PHE A 469 6.72 -21.80 -16.11
N GLU A 470 5.90 -21.09 -16.89
CA GLU A 470 5.32 -21.63 -18.12
C GLU A 470 6.37 -22.01 -19.17
N MET A 471 7.36 -21.15 -19.42
CA MET A 471 8.45 -21.46 -20.36
C MET A 471 9.23 -22.71 -19.92
N ASN A 472 9.56 -22.81 -18.63
CA ASN A 472 10.27 -23.96 -18.08
C ASN A 472 9.42 -25.24 -18.13
N ARG A 473 8.11 -25.15 -17.89
CA ARG A 473 7.17 -26.27 -18.09
C ARG A 473 7.10 -26.71 -19.56
N ARG A 474 7.04 -25.79 -20.53
CA ARG A 474 7.04 -26.11 -21.97
C ARG A 474 8.35 -26.78 -22.41
N ARG A 475 9.50 -26.27 -21.93
CA ARG A 475 10.83 -26.88 -22.13
C ARG A 475 10.89 -28.32 -21.60
N GLN A 476 10.37 -28.56 -20.40
CA GLN A 476 10.32 -29.91 -19.80
C GLN A 476 9.41 -30.89 -20.58
N MET A 477 8.35 -30.40 -21.23
CA MET A 477 7.48 -31.23 -22.08
C MET A 477 7.99 -31.38 -23.53
N GLY A 478 9.20 -30.91 -23.85
CA GLY A 478 9.81 -31.06 -25.18
C GLY A 478 9.12 -30.27 -26.30
N LEU A 479 8.23 -29.32 -25.95
CA LEU A 479 7.54 -28.49 -26.91
C LEU A 479 8.48 -27.37 -27.39
N SER A 480 8.82 -27.39 -28.68
CA SER A 480 9.72 -26.41 -29.31
C SER A 480 9.16 -24.99 -29.20
N ALA A 481 10.05 -24.02 -29.00
CA ALA A 481 9.73 -22.60 -29.03
C ALA A 481 9.58 -22.07 -30.46
N SER A 482 8.68 -22.68 -31.25
CA SER A 482 8.28 -22.13 -32.54
C SER A 482 7.35 -20.94 -32.35
N HIS A 483 7.86 -19.74 -32.62
CA HIS A 483 7.01 -18.59 -32.94
C HIS A 483 6.07 -18.97 -34.11
N HIS A 484 4.83 -18.45 -34.11
CA HIS A 484 3.75 -18.67 -35.10
C HIS A 484 2.73 -19.81 -34.90
N SER A 485 2.40 -20.18 -33.66
CA SER A 485 1.11 -20.87 -33.38
C SER A 485 0.51 -20.44 -32.03
N LEU A 486 -0.04 -19.22 -31.99
CA LEU A 486 -0.79 -18.69 -30.83
C LEU A 486 -2.27 -18.46 -31.11
N ASP A 487 -2.78 -18.95 -32.23
CA ASP A 487 -4.23 -19.03 -32.48
C ASP A 487 -4.73 -20.44 -32.09
N ASN A 488 -5.74 -20.48 -31.20
CA ASN A 488 -6.61 -21.64 -30.92
C ASN A 488 -6.06 -22.79 -30.04
N ILE A 489 -5.57 -22.50 -28.83
CA ILE A 489 -5.78 -23.44 -27.69
C ILE A 489 -6.34 -22.66 -26.48
N GLU A 490 -7.67 -22.56 -26.46
CA GLU A 490 -8.53 -22.55 -25.27
C GLU A 490 -8.05 -21.75 -24.04
N PHE A 491 -8.05 -20.42 -24.17
CA PHE A 491 -8.53 -19.54 -23.11
C PHE A 491 -9.71 -18.71 -23.63
N ASP A 492 -10.82 -19.39 -23.94
CA ASP A 492 -12.10 -18.71 -24.21
C ASP A 492 -12.77 -18.24 -22.91
N ASN A 493 -11.99 -17.65 -22.01
CA ASN A 493 -12.51 -16.80 -20.93
C ASN A 493 -12.94 -15.48 -21.58
N LYS A 494 -14.12 -15.49 -22.19
CA LYS A 494 -14.91 -14.28 -22.48
C LYS A 494 -15.43 -13.67 -21.17
N GLU A 495 -14.52 -13.29 -20.28
CA GLU A 495 -14.79 -12.45 -19.11
C GLU A 495 -14.16 -11.07 -19.38
N ASP A 496 -14.99 -10.19 -19.94
CA ASP A 496 -14.81 -8.78 -20.30
C ASP A 496 -13.56 -8.05 -19.77
N ASP A 497 -12.68 -7.59 -20.68
CA ASP A 497 -11.87 -6.35 -20.61
C ASP A 497 -11.24 -5.97 -19.24
N GLN A 498 -10.88 -6.96 -18.43
CA GLN A 498 -10.53 -6.72 -17.02
C GLN A 498 -9.06 -6.35 -16.85
N HIS A 499 -8.76 -5.07 -17.08
CA HIS A 499 -7.55 -4.32 -16.68
C HIS A 499 -6.31 -5.18 -16.43
N ASP A 500 -5.50 -5.37 -17.48
CA ASP A 500 -4.23 -6.10 -17.42
C ASP A 500 -3.39 -5.68 -16.20
N GLN A 501 -3.21 -6.61 -15.26
CA GLN A 501 -2.58 -6.34 -13.96
C GLN A 501 -1.12 -5.88 -14.12
N ARG A 502 -0.46 -6.16 -15.25
CA ARG A 502 0.86 -5.61 -15.60
C ARG A 502 0.88 -4.07 -15.62
N LEU A 503 -0.25 -3.44 -15.95
CA LEU A 503 -0.44 -1.99 -15.91
C LEU A 503 -0.46 -1.41 -14.48
N LEU A 504 -0.66 -2.21 -13.42
CA LEU A 504 -0.60 -1.72 -12.04
C LEU A 504 0.75 -1.07 -11.72
N SER A 505 1.83 -1.60 -12.30
CA SER A 505 3.18 -1.07 -12.12
C SER A 505 3.35 0.35 -12.70
N GLN A 506 2.57 0.75 -13.71
CA GLN A 506 2.54 2.13 -14.21
C GLN A 506 2.13 3.12 -13.12
N PHE A 507 1.12 2.75 -12.32
CA PHE A 507 0.66 3.58 -11.21
C PHE A 507 1.69 3.63 -10.06
N GLY A 508 2.43 2.54 -9.83
CA GLY A 508 3.59 2.52 -8.94
C GLY A 508 4.65 3.54 -9.34
N ILE A 509 5.00 3.61 -10.63
CA ILE A 509 5.90 4.64 -11.17
C ILE A 509 5.31 6.05 -11.05
N TRP A 510 3.99 6.23 -11.24
CA TRP A 510 3.33 7.53 -11.06
C TRP A 510 3.34 8.02 -9.61
N PHE A 511 3.17 7.14 -8.62
CA PHE A 511 3.38 7.46 -7.20
C PHE A 511 4.85 7.77 -6.89
N LEU A 512 5.79 6.96 -7.39
CA LEU A 512 7.23 7.17 -7.21
C LEU A 512 7.64 8.59 -7.65
N VAL A 513 7.20 9.02 -8.83
CA VAL A 513 7.52 10.34 -9.36
C VAL A 513 6.79 11.46 -8.61
N SER A 514 5.51 11.28 -8.28
CA SER A 514 4.65 12.36 -7.76
C SER A 514 4.73 12.56 -6.25
N LEU A 515 5.01 11.50 -5.48
CA LEU A 515 5.06 11.52 -4.01
C LEU A 515 6.46 11.23 -3.47
N CYS A 516 7.30 10.49 -4.20
CA CYS A 516 8.60 10.02 -3.73
C CYS A 516 9.80 10.72 -4.40
N THR A 517 9.69 12.02 -4.69
CA THR A 517 10.82 12.79 -5.25
C THR A 517 11.97 12.88 -4.22
N PRO A 518 13.18 12.40 -4.51
CA PRO A 518 14.27 12.38 -3.54
C PRO A 518 14.78 13.79 -3.22
N ASN A 519 15.12 14.02 -1.96
CA ASN A 519 15.90 15.17 -1.50
C ASN A 519 16.81 14.77 -0.31
N GLU A 520 17.65 15.69 0.16
CA GLU A 520 18.56 15.46 1.30
C GLU A 520 17.83 15.02 2.59
N ASN A 521 16.59 15.47 2.78
CA ASN A 521 15.76 15.16 3.95
C ASN A 521 15.01 13.83 3.83
N THR A 522 15.09 13.12 2.70
CA THR A 522 14.33 11.88 2.50
C THR A 522 14.95 10.75 3.34
N PRO A 523 14.15 10.02 4.15
CA PRO A 523 14.67 8.95 5.01
C PRO A 523 15.42 7.88 4.20
N THR A 524 16.64 7.56 4.64
CA THR A 524 17.56 6.62 3.97
C THR A 524 16.92 5.25 3.75
N GLU A 525 16.22 4.72 4.75
CA GLU A 525 15.54 3.42 4.69
C GLU A 525 14.45 3.39 3.61
N SER A 526 13.53 4.36 3.66
CA SER A 526 12.46 4.51 2.67
C SER A 526 13.00 4.67 1.25
N LEU A 527 14.02 5.51 1.06
CA LEU A 527 14.61 5.74 -0.26
C LEU A 527 15.31 4.49 -0.79
N ALA A 528 16.03 3.75 0.06
CA ALA A 528 16.71 2.51 -0.32
C ALA A 528 15.73 1.39 -0.69
N ARG A 529 14.63 1.22 0.07
CA ARG A 529 13.53 0.30 -0.28
C ARG A 529 13.00 0.58 -1.68
N LEU A 530 12.72 1.87 -1.98
CA LEU A 530 12.23 2.31 -3.29
C LEU A 530 13.26 2.08 -4.41
N VAL A 531 14.53 2.45 -4.22
CA VAL A 531 15.60 2.25 -5.21
C VAL A 531 15.81 0.77 -5.52
N SER A 532 15.89 -0.09 -4.49
CA SER A 532 16.02 -1.53 -4.67
C SER A 532 14.82 -2.14 -5.41
N MET A 533 13.59 -1.74 -5.10
CA MET A 533 12.41 -2.22 -5.80
C MET A 533 12.33 -1.70 -7.24
N VAL A 534 12.79 -0.47 -7.51
CA VAL A 534 12.92 0.04 -8.88
C VAL A 534 13.93 -0.79 -9.67
N PHE A 535 15.08 -1.15 -9.09
CA PHE A 535 16.04 -2.05 -9.74
C PHE A 535 15.43 -3.43 -10.00
N GLN A 536 14.66 -3.99 -9.06
CA GLN A 536 13.94 -5.25 -9.26
C GLN A 536 12.90 -5.13 -10.37
N TRP A 537 12.17 -4.01 -10.45
CA TRP A 537 11.19 -3.76 -11.50
C TRP A 537 11.83 -3.62 -12.90
N PHE A 538 13.04 -3.04 -13.03
CA PHE A 538 13.80 -3.09 -14.30
C PHE A 538 14.08 -4.53 -14.74
N HIS A 539 14.42 -5.42 -13.79
CA HIS A 539 14.64 -6.83 -14.05
C HIS A 539 13.34 -7.55 -14.44
N SER A 540 12.28 -7.46 -13.64
CA SER A 540 10.98 -8.08 -13.95
C SER A 540 10.41 -7.64 -15.30
N THR A 541 10.50 -6.34 -15.61
CA THR A 541 9.96 -5.80 -16.88
C THR A 541 10.78 -6.19 -18.11
N ALA A 542 12.06 -6.56 -17.96
CA ALA A 542 12.87 -7.08 -19.06
C ALA A 542 12.35 -8.43 -19.61
N TYR A 543 11.54 -9.15 -18.83
CA TYR A 543 10.88 -10.41 -19.23
C TYR A 543 9.39 -10.22 -19.61
N MET A 544 8.96 -9.01 -19.97
CA MET A 544 7.61 -8.80 -20.51
C MET A 544 7.46 -9.30 -21.96
N MET A 545 6.22 -9.38 -22.43
CA MET A 545 5.90 -9.60 -23.84
C MET A 545 6.10 -8.29 -24.61
N ASP A 546 6.46 -8.40 -25.89
CA ASP A 546 6.47 -7.27 -26.83
C ASP A 546 5.05 -7.02 -27.37
N ASP A 547 4.14 -6.68 -26.47
CA ASP A 547 2.75 -6.32 -26.73
C ASP A 547 2.49 -4.84 -26.34
N GLU A 548 1.28 -4.33 -26.56
CA GLU A 548 0.94 -2.93 -26.29
C GLU A 548 1.23 -2.53 -24.83
N VAL A 549 0.98 -3.44 -23.88
CA VAL A 549 1.18 -3.25 -22.44
C VAL A 549 2.67 -3.25 -22.08
N GLY A 550 3.44 -4.20 -22.60
CA GLY A 550 4.90 -4.21 -22.48
C GLY A 550 5.54 -2.95 -23.08
N SER A 551 5.10 -2.53 -24.27
CA SER A 551 5.55 -1.28 -24.91
C SER A 551 5.22 -0.04 -24.09
N LEU A 552 4.04 0.02 -23.45
CA LEU A 552 3.66 1.13 -22.57
C LEU A 552 4.51 1.17 -21.29
N VAL A 553 4.78 0.02 -20.69
CA VAL A 553 5.63 -0.11 -19.49
C VAL A 553 7.08 0.25 -19.81
N GLU A 554 7.61 -0.20 -20.95
CA GLU A 554 8.97 0.09 -21.40
C GLU A 554 9.20 1.59 -21.60
N LYS A 555 8.22 2.32 -22.19
CA LYS A 555 8.27 3.79 -22.35
C LYS A 555 8.42 4.54 -21.03
N LEU A 556 7.95 4.01 -19.90
CA LEU A 556 8.08 4.66 -18.59
C LEU A 556 9.54 4.78 -18.13
N LYS A 557 10.40 3.83 -18.48
CA LYS A 557 11.82 3.79 -18.07
C LYS A 557 12.56 5.08 -18.45
N PRO A 558 12.70 5.46 -19.74
CA PRO A 558 13.35 6.72 -20.13
C PRO A 558 12.48 7.96 -19.85
N GLN A 559 11.15 7.82 -19.83
CA GLN A 559 10.26 8.97 -19.61
C GLN A 559 10.36 9.51 -18.18
N PHE A 560 10.43 8.61 -17.19
CA PHE A 560 10.29 8.93 -15.77
C PHE A 560 11.42 8.33 -14.92
N VAL A 561 11.65 7.01 -15.02
CA VAL A 561 12.40 6.28 -14.00
C VAL A 561 13.90 6.60 -14.02
N THR A 562 14.51 6.71 -15.20
CA THR A 562 15.93 7.11 -15.33
C THR A 562 16.19 8.52 -14.79
N LYS A 563 15.27 9.46 -14.99
CA LYS A 563 15.35 10.83 -14.46
C LYS A 563 15.22 10.84 -12.93
N TRP A 564 14.33 10.01 -12.39
CA TRP A 564 14.17 9.84 -10.96
C TRP A 564 15.44 9.24 -10.33
N LEU A 565 15.96 8.13 -10.88
CA LEU A 565 17.21 7.50 -10.44
C LEU A 565 18.42 8.45 -10.56
N LYS A 566 18.51 9.24 -11.64
CA LYS A 566 19.55 10.27 -11.75
C LYS A 566 19.45 11.29 -10.61
N THR A 567 18.24 11.74 -10.27
CA THR A 567 18.03 12.67 -9.14
C THR A 567 18.41 12.02 -7.80
N VAL A 568 18.20 10.71 -7.62
CA VAL A 568 18.71 9.96 -6.46
C VAL A 568 20.25 9.97 -6.46
N CYS A 569 20.89 9.69 -7.60
CA CYS A 569 22.34 9.68 -7.72
C CYS A 569 22.97 11.06 -7.42
N ASP A 570 22.36 12.13 -7.93
CA ASP A 570 22.83 13.51 -7.77
C ASP A 570 22.71 14.02 -6.32
N VAL A 571 21.72 13.56 -5.54
CA VAL A 571 21.44 14.07 -4.17
C VAL A 571 21.82 13.08 -3.06
N ARG A 572 21.74 11.76 -3.33
CA ARG A 572 21.90 10.64 -2.38
C ARG A 572 22.67 9.48 -3.02
N PHE A 573 23.86 9.79 -3.54
CA PHE A 573 24.81 8.82 -4.10
C PHE A 573 25.09 7.64 -3.16
N ASP A 574 25.11 7.89 -1.85
CA ASP A 574 25.26 6.88 -0.80
C ASP A 574 24.22 5.76 -0.89
N VAL A 575 22.96 6.11 -1.18
CA VAL A 575 21.86 5.15 -1.31
C VAL A 575 21.98 4.33 -2.60
N MET A 576 22.38 4.97 -3.71
CA MET A 576 22.61 4.27 -4.98
C MET A 576 23.67 3.17 -4.83
N VAL A 577 24.83 3.49 -4.25
CA VAL A 577 25.89 2.50 -3.99
C VAL A 577 25.37 1.38 -3.09
N MET A 578 24.75 1.73 -1.97
CA MET A 578 24.24 0.77 -0.97
C MET A 578 23.23 -0.24 -1.55
N CYS A 579 22.38 0.16 -2.50
CA CYS A 579 21.43 -0.72 -3.19
C CYS A 579 22.06 -1.59 -4.31
N LEU A 580 23.24 -1.20 -4.82
CA LEU A 580 23.98 -1.91 -5.88
C LEU A 580 25.02 -2.92 -5.34
N LEU A 581 25.31 -2.93 -4.04
CA LEU A 581 26.20 -3.91 -3.41
C LEU A 581 25.69 -5.36 -3.55
N PRO A 582 26.57 -6.38 -3.56
CA PRO A 582 26.17 -7.80 -3.57
C PRO A 582 25.38 -8.21 -2.32
N LYS A 583 25.66 -7.55 -1.20
CA LYS A 583 24.96 -7.72 0.08
C LYS A 583 24.44 -6.37 0.55
N PRO A 584 23.32 -5.88 -0.01
CA PRO A 584 22.72 -4.64 0.46
C PRO A 584 22.26 -4.77 1.91
N VAL A 585 22.12 -3.62 2.58
CA VAL A 585 21.58 -3.53 3.94
C VAL A 585 20.19 -4.15 4.04
N GLU A 586 19.82 -4.64 5.23
CA GLU A 586 18.63 -5.46 5.44
C GLU A 586 17.34 -4.84 4.90
N PHE A 587 17.06 -3.58 5.21
CA PHE A 587 15.87 -2.88 4.71
C PHE A 587 15.86 -2.66 3.19
N ALA A 588 17.01 -2.73 2.51
CA ALA A 588 17.11 -2.59 1.05
C ALA A 588 16.94 -3.94 0.31
N ARG A 589 16.66 -5.04 1.02
CA ARG A 589 16.40 -6.38 0.46
C ARG A 589 14.90 -6.52 0.18
N VAL A 590 14.48 -6.08 -1.00
CA VAL A 590 13.06 -6.02 -1.40
C VAL A 590 12.87 -6.67 -2.77
N GLY A 591 11.98 -7.66 -2.84
CA GLY A 591 11.61 -8.34 -4.09
C GLY A 591 12.66 -9.33 -4.59
N GLY A 592 12.32 -10.07 -5.63
CA GLY A 592 13.20 -11.07 -6.25
C GLY A 592 13.52 -12.23 -5.32
N TYR A 593 14.76 -12.67 -5.41
CA TYR A 593 15.33 -13.68 -4.54
C TYR A 593 15.31 -13.33 -3.04
N TRP A 594 15.06 -12.06 -2.64
CA TRP A 594 14.90 -11.70 -1.22
C TRP A 594 13.58 -12.21 -0.63
N ASP A 595 12.55 -12.39 -1.46
CA ASP A 595 11.26 -12.94 -1.04
C ASP A 595 11.25 -14.49 -1.08
N LYS A 596 12.36 -15.14 -1.48
CA LYS A 596 12.48 -16.59 -1.74
C LYS A 596 13.63 -17.23 -0.96
N SER A 597 13.49 -18.52 -0.64
CA SER A 597 14.62 -19.33 -0.14
C SER A 597 15.49 -19.82 -1.31
N CYS A 598 16.69 -19.26 -1.48
CA CYS A 598 17.61 -19.60 -2.56
C CYS A 598 19.08 -19.64 -2.07
N SER A 599 19.99 -20.19 -2.89
CA SER A 599 21.41 -20.31 -2.56
C SER A 599 22.16 -18.98 -2.76
N THR A 600 23.28 -18.77 -2.06
CA THR A 600 24.15 -17.58 -2.26
C THR A 600 24.57 -17.39 -3.71
N VAL A 601 24.86 -18.48 -4.43
CA VAL A 601 25.19 -18.45 -5.87
C VAL A 601 24.03 -17.91 -6.69
N THR A 602 22.79 -18.35 -6.39
CA THR A 602 21.57 -17.83 -7.03
C THR A 602 21.38 -16.34 -6.75
N GLN A 603 21.54 -15.91 -5.48
CA GLN A 603 21.41 -14.49 -5.07
C GLN A 603 22.38 -13.59 -5.81
N LEU A 604 23.66 -14.00 -5.89
CA LEU A 604 24.68 -13.23 -6.60
C LEU A 604 24.39 -13.18 -8.11
N LYS A 605 24.01 -14.31 -8.72
CA LYS A 605 23.71 -14.40 -10.15
C LYS A 605 22.48 -13.57 -10.56
N GLU A 606 21.39 -13.64 -9.81
CA GLU A 606 20.21 -12.80 -10.04
C GLU A 606 20.51 -11.31 -9.77
N GLY A 607 21.30 -11.01 -8.72
CA GLY A 607 21.71 -9.63 -8.42
C GLY A 607 22.54 -8.97 -9.52
N LEU A 608 23.46 -9.71 -10.17
CA LEU A 608 24.16 -9.22 -11.37
C LEU A 608 23.23 -9.04 -12.57
N ASN A 609 22.30 -9.98 -12.81
CA ASN A 609 21.32 -9.81 -13.88
C ASN A 609 20.43 -8.58 -13.66
N ARG A 610 20.09 -8.26 -12.41
CA ARG A 610 19.39 -7.03 -12.04
C ARG A 610 20.20 -5.78 -12.37
N ILE A 611 21.53 -5.79 -12.16
CA ILE A 611 22.43 -4.68 -12.54
C ILE A 611 22.56 -4.58 -14.07
N LEU A 612 22.68 -5.71 -14.77
CA LEU A 612 22.73 -5.78 -16.24
C LEU A 612 21.50 -5.10 -16.88
N CYS A 613 20.30 -5.30 -16.32
CA CYS A 613 19.08 -4.63 -16.76
C CYS A 613 19.08 -3.09 -16.60
N LEU A 614 20.02 -2.50 -15.86
CA LEU A 614 20.15 -1.05 -15.68
C LEU A 614 21.11 -0.40 -16.69
N ILE A 615 22.02 -1.17 -17.29
CA ILE A 615 23.08 -0.66 -18.18
C ILE A 615 22.52 0.01 -19.44
N PRO A 616 21.55 -0.58 -20.20
CA PRO A 616 21.00 0.03 -21.42
C PRO A 616 20.37 1.41 -21.24
N TYR A 617 20.07 1.79 -19.99
CA TYR A 617 19.39 3.04 -19.64
C TYR A 617 20.35 4.09 -19.05
N ASN A 618 21.66 3.85 -19.09
CA ASN A 618 22.71 4.73 -18.56
C ASN A 618 22.52 5.10 -17.06
N VAL A 619 21.93 4.19 -16.28
CA VAL A 619 21.80 4.33 -14.82
C VAL A 619 23.14 4.07 -14.12
N ILE A 620 23.98 3.20 -14.69
CA ILE A 620 25.30 2.85 -14.17
C ILE A 620 26.35 3.81 -14.74
N SER A 621 26.79 4.77 -13.92
CA SER A 621 27.91 5.67 -14.22
C SER A 621 29.24 5.12 -13.70
N GLN A 622 30.38 5.55 -14.25
CA GLN A 622 31.71 5.16 -13.78
C GLN A 622 31.89 5.26 -12.24
N PRO A 623 31.52 6.36 -11.54
CA PRO A 623 31.71 6.42 -10.09
C PRO A 623 30.91 5.37 -9.30
N LEU A 624 29.76 4.93 -9.83
CA LEU A 624 29.00 3.82 -9.23
C LEU A 624 29.71 2.49 -9.48
N TRP A 625 30.14 2.26 -10.72
CA TRP A 625 30.87 1.06 -11.13
C TRP A 625 32.13 0.82 -10.27
N GLU A 626 32.96 1.86 -10.11
CA GLU A 626 34.16 1.83 -9.27
C GLU A 626 33.86 1.56 -7.77
N CYS A 627 32.64 1.87 -7.31
CA CYS A 627 32.22 1.59 -5.93
C CYS A 627 31.68 0.17 -5.72
N PHE A 628 30.82 -0.35 -6.61
CA PHE A 628 30.18 -1.66 -6.39
C PHE A 628 30.91 -2.84 -7.04
N MET A 629 31.52 -2.68 -8.23
CA MET A 629 32.11 -3.80 -8.96
C MET A 629 33.27 -4.50 -8.21
N PRO A 630 34.15 -3.81 -7.45
CA PRO A 630 35.15 -4.49 -6.62
C PRO A 630 34.51 -5.44 -5.60
N GLU A 631 33.43 -5.01 -4.94
CA GLU A 631 32.71 -5.78 -3.93
C GLU A 631 32.03 -7.01 -4.56
N TRP A 632 31.52 -6.89 -5.79
CA TRP A 632 30.97 -8.02 -6.54
C TRP A 632 32.02 -9.06 -6.91
N LEU A 633 33.17 -8.66 -7.44
CA LEU A 633 34.25 -9.61 -7.75
C LEU A 633 34.80 -10.26 -6.46
N GLU A 634 34.88 -9.52 -5.36
CA GLU A 634 35.29 -10.06 -4.06
C GLU A 634 34.27 -11.06 -3.49
N ALA A 635 32.97 -10.78 -3.60
CA ALA A 635 31.91 -11.69 -3.17
C ALA A 635 31.90 -12.99 -4.01
N ILE A 636 32.08 -12.88 -5.33
CA ILE A 636 32.20 -14.07 -6.20
C ILE A 636 33.44 -14.88 -5.80
N ARG A 637 34.60 -14.24 -5.65
CA ARG A 637 35.87 -14.86 -5.25
C ARG A 637 35.80 -15.60 -3.92
N THR A 638 35.02 -15.11 -2.96
CA THR A 638 35.01 -15.61 -1.58
C THR A 638 33.83 -16.50 -1.21
N GLU A 639 32.73 -16.44 -1.97
CA GLU A 639 31.46 -17.11 -1.62
C GLU A 639 30.95 -18.09 -2.69
N VAL A 640 31.49 -18.06 -3.91
CA VAL A 640 31.11 -18.99 -4.98
C VAL A 640 32.11 -20.14 -5.04
N PRO A 641 31.68 -21.41 -4.90
CA PRO A 641 32.55 -22.56 -5.08
C PRO A 641 33.07 -22.69 -6.53
N ASP A 642 34.32 -23.14 -6.72
CA ASP A 642 34.98 -23.25 -8.03
C ASP A 642 34.16 -24.02 -9.07
N ASN A 643 33.44 -25.08 -8.66
CA ASN A 643 32.60 -25.89 -9.54
C ASN A 643 31.34 -25.17 -10.05
N GLN A 644 30.95 -24.05 -9.42
CA GLN A 644 29.81 -23.21 -9.78
C GLN A 644 30.23 -21.86 -10.37
N LEU A 645 31.52 -21.50 -10.33
CA LEU A 645 32.02 -20.23 -10.86
C LEU A 645 31.59 -19.98 -12.32
N LYS A 646 31.64 -21.01 -13.17
CA LYS A 646 31.25 -20.91 -14.60
C LYS A 646 29.80 -20.49 -14.85
N GLU A 647 28.92 -20.57 -13.85
CA GLU A 647 27.55 -20.05 -13.94
C GLU A 647 27.47 -18.52 -14.10
N PHE A 648 28.52 -17.80 -13.72
CA PHE A 648 28.62 -16.34 -13.81
C PHE A 648 29.13 -15.83 -15.16
N ARG A 649 29.67 -16.72 -16.00
CA ARG A 649 30.27 -16.39 -17.30
C ARG A 649 29.34 -15.55 -18.16
N GLU A 650 28.11 -16.01 -18.39
CA GLU A 650 27.18 -15.32 -19.29
C GLU A 650 26.84 -13.89 -18.85
N VAL A 651 26.57 -13.69 -17.55
CA VAL A 651 26.18 -12.37 -17.04
C VAL A 651 27.37 -11.41 -17.00
N LEU A 652 28.55 -11.87 -16.56
CA LEU A 652 29.74 -11.01 -16.50
C LEU A 652 30.33 -10.73 -17.88
N SER A 653 30.35 -11.70 -18.82
CA SER A 653 30.72 -11.43 -20.21
C SER A 653 29.85 -10.31 -20.79
N LYS A 654 28.53 -10.33 -20.59
CA LYS A 654 27.63 -9.25 -21.04
C LYS A 654 27.94 -7.91 -20.36
N MET A 655 28.28 -7.89 -19.07
CA MET A 655 28.57 -6.64 -18.34
C MET A 655 29.92 -5.99 -18.70
N PHE A 656 30.91 -6.77 -19.13
CA PHE A 656 32.24 -6.28 -19.53
C PHE A 656 32.41 -6.11 -21.06
N ASP A 657 31.39 -6.47 -21.85
CA ASP A 657 31.41 -6.34 -23.32
C ASP A 657 30.79 -4.99 -23.76
N ILE A 658 31.64 -4.14 -24.35
CA ILE A 658 31.27 -2.79 -24.81
C ILE A 658 30.36 -2.81 -26.05
N GLU A 659 30.39 -3.87 -26.87
CA GLU A 659 29.51 -4.01 -28.04
C GLU A 659 28.11 -4.50 -27.63
N LEU A 660 28.04 -5.43 -26.68
CA LEU A 660 26.76 -5.97 -26.18
C LEU A 660 26.06 -5.08 -25.15
N CYS A 661 26.81 -4.37 -24.32
CA CYS A 661 26.30 -3.49 -23.27
C CYS A 661 27.18 -2.23 -23.15
N PRO A 662 27.02 -1.25 -24.06
CA PRO A 662 27.82 -0.03 -24.06
C PRO A 662 27.55 0.80 -22.79
N LEU A 663 28.41 0.63 -21.79
CA LEU A 663 28.48 1.50 -20.62
C LEU A 663 28.90 2.92 -21.06
N PRO A 664 28.46 3.98 -20.34
CA PRO A 664 28.71 5.37 -20.73
C PRO A 664 30.15 5.85 -20.44
N PHE A 665 31.12 4.93 -20.41
CA PHE A 665 32.53 5.16 -20.09
C PHE A 665 33.42 4.17 -20.85
N SER A 666 34.71 4.50 -20.96
CA SER A 666 35.70 3.78 -21.76
C SER A 666 36.13 2.44 -21.15
N MET A 667 36.82 1.64 -21.97
CA MET A 667 37.42 0.38 -21.55
C MET A 667 38.51 0.57 -20.47
N GLU A 668 39.20 1.71 -20.45
CA GLU A 668 40.19 2.04 -19.42
C GLU A 668 39.49 2.31 -18.07
N GLU A 669 38.39 3.06 -18.08
CA GLU A 669 37.58 3.38 -16.90
C GLU A 669 36.86 2.13 -16.35
N MET A 670 36.41 1.22 -17.22
CA MET A 670 35.80 -0.06 -16.84
C MET A 670 36.71 -0.92 -15.95
N PHE A 671 38.02 -0.97 -16.25
CA PHE A 671 39.02 -1.67 -15.43
C PHE A 671 39.76 -0.75 -14.44
N GLY A 672 39.41 0.54 -14.37
CA GLY A 672 40.09 1.55 -13.55
C GLY A 672 40.17 1.20 -12.06
N PHE A 673 39.14 0.54 -11.52
CA PHE A 673 39.10 0.07 -10.13
C PHE A 673 40.10 -1.05 -9.82
N ILE A 674 40.58 -1.76 -10.85
CA ILE A 674 41.67 -2.73 -10.76
C ILE A 674 43.00 -2.01 -10.96
N SER A 675 43.13 -1.20 -12.02
CA SER A 675 44.35 -0.45 -12.36
C SER A 675 44.86 0.40 -11.19
N CYS A 676 43.97 1.12 -10.51
CA CYS A 676 44.35 2.00 -9.41
C CYS A 676 44.98 1.25 -8.22
N ARG A 677 44.72 -0.06 -8.06
CA ARG A 677 45.26 -0.89 -6.97
C ARG A 677 46.72 -1.25 -7.15
N PHE A 678 47.28 -1.12 -8.35
CA PHE A 678 48.70 -1.36 -8.61
C PHE A 678 49.59 -0.14 -8.32
N SER A 679 49.03 1.08 -8.34
CA SER A 679 49.79 2.32 -8.14
C SER A 679 49.73 2.83 -6.69
N GLY A 680 50.87 2.81 -5.98
CA GLY A 680 51.01 3.37 -4.62
C GLY A 680 50.43 2.54 -3.46
N TYR A 681 49.89 1.35 -3.73
CA TYR A 681 49.32 0.44 -2.73
C TYR A 681 50.26 -0.72 -2.36
N PRO A 682 50.15 -1.28 -1.12
CA PRO A 682 51.00 -2.38 -0.66
C PRO A 682 50.67 -3.72 -1.34
N ALA A 683 51.62 -4.66 -1.24
CA ALA A 683 51.56 -6.01 -1.81
C ALA A 683 50.20 -6.73 -1.65
N SER A 684 49.63 -6.75 -0.44
CA SER A 684 48.35 -7.41 -0.16
C SER A 684 47.14 -6.83 -0.91
N VAL A 685 47.21 -5.56 -1.32
CA VAL A 685 46.16 -4.90 -2.12
C VAL A 685 46.35 -5.18 -3.62
N GLN A 686 47.60 -5.30 -4.06
CA GLN A 686 47.92 -5.73 -5.44
C GLN A 686 47.56 -7.21 -5.63
N GLU A 687 47.82 -8.06 -4.64
CA GLU A 687 47.39 -9.46 -4.61
C GLU A 687 45.87 -9.60 -4.78
N GLN A 688 45.08 -8.81 -4.04
CA GLN A 688 43.62 -8.80 -4.21
C GLN A 688 43.19 -8.45 -5.65
N ALA A 689 43.83 -7.45 -6.26
CA ALA A 689 43.57 -7.07 -7.64
C ALA A 689 43.95 -8.16 -8.66
N LEU A 690 45.05 -8.89 -8.42
CA LEU A 690 45.43 -10.07 -9.21
C LEU A 690 44.40 -11.21 -9.08
N LEU A 691 43.86 -11.42 -7.89
CA LEU A 691 42.81 -12.43 -7.68
C LEU A 691 41.49 -12.05 -8.36
N TRP A 692 41.13 -10.77 -8.46
CA TRP A 692 40.00 -10.32 -9.26
C TRP A 692 40.24 -10.56 -10.76
N LEU A 693 41.43 -10.23 -11.28
CA LEU A 693 41.81 -10.57 -12.65
C LEU A 693 41.77 -12.10 -12.89
N HIS A 694 42.11 -12.92 -11.89
CA HIS A 694 42.02 -14.38 -11.98
C HIS A 694 40.58 -14.86 -12.14
N VAL A 695 39.65 -14.34 -11.35
CA VAL A 695 38.21 -14.63 -11.49
C VAL A 695 37.72 -14.23 -12.89
N LEU A 696 38.12 -13.07 -13.41
CA LEU A 696 37.76 -12.64 -14.76
C LEU A 696 38.33 -13.59 -15.84
N SER A 697 39.56 -14.07 -15.65
CA SER A 697 40.25 -14.97 -16.60
C SER A 697 39.65 -16.38 -16.61
N GLU A 698 39.29 -16.95 -15.46
CA GLU A 698 38.58 -18.25 -15.35
C GLU A 698 37.17 -18.22 -15.97
N LEU A 699 36.63 -17.02 -16.20
CA LEU A 699 35.34 -16.78 -16.85
C LEU A 699 35.48 -16.39 -18.34
N ASP A 700 36.66 -16.50 -18.94
CA ASP A 700 36.97 -16.08 -20.32
C ASP A 700 36.64 -14.59 -20.60
N ILE A 701 36.69 -13.71 -19.59
CA ILE A 701 36.40 -12.28 -19.77
C ILE A 701 37.67 -11.58 -20.30
N VAL A 702 37.54 -10.99 -21.48
CA VAL A 702 38.67 -10.40 -22.21
C VAL A 702 39.11 -9.09 -21.56
N VAL A 703 40.35 -9.07 -21.05
CA VAL A 703 41.02 -7.85 -20.60
C VAL A 703 42.11 -7.47 -21.63
N PRO A 704 42.15 -6.22 -22.14
CA PRO A 704 43.16 -5.80 -23.11
C PRO A 704 44.58 -5.98 -22.60
N LEU A 705 45.43 -6.60 -23.42
CA LEU A 705 46.85 -6.84 -23.08
C LEU A 705 47.61 -5.55 -22.76
N GLN A 706 47.27 -4.43 -23.41
CA GLN A 706 47.88 -3.12 -23.13
C GLN A 706 47.57 -2.63 -21.71
N LEU A 707 46.33 -2.84 -21.21
CA LEU A 707 45.95 -2.50 -19.84
C LEU A 707 46.67 -3.41 -18.83
N LEU A 708 46.71 -4.72 -19.07
CA LEU A 708 47.42 -5.68 -18.21
C LEU A 708 48.92 -5.35 -18.07
N ILE A 709 49.59 -5.02 -19.18
CA ILE A 709 51.01 -4.62 -19.17
C ILE A 709 51.20 -3.33 -18.36
N GLY A 710 50.29 -2.36 -18.49
CA GLY A 710 50.30 -1.14 -17.67
C GLY A 710 50.16 -1.43 -16.18
N MET A 711 49.12 -2.18 -15.80
CA MET A 711 48.85 -2.61 -14.42
C MET A 711 50.07 -3.28 -13.77
N PHE A 712 50.68 -4.26 -14.45
CA PHE A 712 51.81 -5.01 -13.89
C PHE A 712 53.10 -4.18 -13.84
N SER A 713 53.33 -3.30 -14.81
CA SER A 713 54.43 -2.32 -14.77
C SER A 713 54.32 -1.42 -13.54
N ASP A 714 53.14 -0.83 -13.32
CA ASP A 714 52.87 0.08 -12.20
C ASP A 714 52.99 -0.65 -10.86
N GLY A 715 52.47 -1.88 -10.75
CA GLY A 715 52.60 -2.72 -9.55
C GLY A 715 54.05 -2.99 -9.17
N VAL A 716 54.87 -3.44 -10.13
CA VAL A 716 56.30 -3.70 -9.92
C VAL A 716 57.06 -2.43 -9.55
N ASN A 717 56.74 -1.28 -10.14
CA ASN A 717 57.38 -0.01 -9.82
C ASN A 717 56.97 0.49 -8.42
N SER A 718 55.68 0.41 -8.08
CA SER A 718 55.12 0.70 -6.76
C SER A 718 55.79 -0.13 -5.65
N LEU A 719 55.97 -1.45 -5.86
CA LEU A 719 56.65 -2.32 -4.90
C LEU A 719 58.14 -1.95 -4.73
N LYS A 720 58.85 -1.61 -5.82
CA LYS A 720 60.24 -1.12 -5.75
C LYS A 720 60.34 0.18 -4.95
N GLU A 721 59.43 1.13 -5.17
CA GLU A 721 59.39 2.39 -4.43
C GLU A 721 59.11 2.16 -2.94
N LEU A 722 58.12 1.33 -2.61
CA LEU A 722 57.80 0.98 -1.22
C LEU A 722 58.97 0.27 -0.52
N ALA A 723 59.66 -0.66 -1.21
CA ALA A 723 60.86 -1.32 -0.68
C ALA A 723 62.01 -0.31 -0.44
N ASN A 724 62.20 0.65 -1.35
CA ASN A 724 63.20 1.70 -1.18
C ASN A 724 62.84 2.66 -0.03
N GLN A 725 61.56 3.00 0.15
CA GLN A 725 61.08 3.80 1.29
C GLN A 725 61.25 3.09 2.64
N ARG A 726 61.08 1.75 2.68
CA ARG A 726 61.39 0.95 3.88
C ARG A 726 62.90 0.98 4.18
N LYS A 727 63.75 0.80 3.17
CA LYS A 727 65.22 0.83 3.31
C LYS A 727 65.75 2.18 3.81
N THR A 728 65.23 3.30 3.31
CA THR A 728 65.64 4.65 3.77
C THR A 728 65.15 4.95 5.19
N ARG A 729 63.92 4.56 5.55
CA ARG A 729 63.46 4.64 6.96
C ARG A 729 64.28 3.76 7.90
N GLY A 730 64.74 2.59 7.43
CA GLY A 730 65.65 1.72 8.16
C GLY A 730 67.02 2.36 8.41
N SER A 731 67.59 3.07 7.42
CA SER A 731 68.84 3.81 7.63
C SER A 731 68.68 4.99 8.60
N ASP A 732 67.56 5.70 8.57
CA ASP A 732 67.31 6.84 9.46
C ASP A 732 67.11 6.41 10.93
N LEU A 733 66.50 5.23 11.16
CA LEU A 733 66.38 4.63 12.49
C LEU A 733 67.72 4.10 13.04
N SER A 734 68.58 3.60 12.16
CA SER A 734 69.95 3.17 12.51
C SER A 734 70.89 4.38 12.76
N GLY A 735 70.63 5.52 12.12
CA GLY A 735 71.50 6.69 12.12
C GLY A 735 71.40 7.65 13.32
N ASN A 736 70.48 7.47 14.26
CA ASN A 736 70.18 8.51 15.27
C ASN A 736 70.21 8.06 16.75
N THR A 737 71.27 7.34 17.15
CA THR A 737 71.67 7.21 18.57
C THR A 737 72.58 8.37 18.98
N GLY A 738 72.08 9.61 18.91
CA GLY A 738 72.96 10.79 18.77
C GLY A 738 72.63 12.09 19.53
N ALA A 739 71.71 12.14 20.51
CA ALA A 739 71.47 13.39 21.25
C ALA A 739 71.08 13.25 22.73
N ARG A 740 71.97 13.71 23.62
CA ARG A 740 71.62 14.35 24.91
C ARG A 740 72.66 15.46 25.11
N ARG A 741 72.34 16.75 25.08
CA ARG A 741 71.54 17.58 26.03
C ARG A 741 71.35 18.98 25.36
N VAL A 742 70.44 19.91 25.71
CA VAL A 742 69.29 20.06 26.64
C VAL A 742 68.52 21.36 26.28
N SER A 743 67.37 21.62 26.93
CA SER A 743 66.50 22.81 26.90
C SER A 743 65.50 22.83 25.73
N VAL A 744 64.16 22.88 25.91
CA VAL A 744 63.26 23.50 26.90
C VAL A 744 63.12 25.01 26.75
N VAL A 745 62.05 25.45 26.06
CA VAL A 745 61.10 26.54 26.41
C VAL A 745 60.08 26.72 25.26
N SER A 746 58.79 26.77 25.62
CA SER A 746 57.61 27.38 24.95
C SER A 746 57.33 27.24 23.42
N ASP A 747 56.24 26.52 23.09
CA ASP A 747 54.95 27.01 22.53
C ASP A 747 54.88 28.26 21.61
N PRO A 748 53.91 28.39 20.65
CA PRO A 748 53.02 27.43 19.98
C PRO A 748 53.22 27.40 18.44
N GLY A 749 52.66 26.41 17.72
CA GLY A 749 52.49 26.58 16.26
C GLY A 749 52.01 25.37 15.44
N ARG A 750 51.05 25.61 14.52
CA ARG A 750 50.85 24.78 13.31
C ARG A 750 50.07 25.47 12.17
N ARG A 751 50.78 26.33 11.42
CA ARG A 751 50.81 26.27 9.94
C ARG A 751 52.26 25.87 9.61
N GLY A 752 52.60 25.03 8.65
CA GLY A 752 51.82 24.27 7.67
C GLY A 752 52.74 24.00 6.47
N GLN A 753 53.09 22.74 6.21
CA GLN A 753 53.87 22.34 5.02
C GLN A 753 53.30 21.04 4.45
N HIS A 754 53.24 21.01 3.12
CA HIS A 754 52.56 19.97 2.34
C HIS A 754 53.40 18.70 2.21
N ASN A 755 52.78 17.55 2.48
CA ASN A 755 53.10 16.33 1.74
C ASN A 755 52.10 16.21 0.59
N THR A 756 52.58 15.98 -0.63
CA THR A 756 51.74 15.70 -1.80
C THR A 756 51.14 14.31 -1.69
N LEU A 757 49.89 14.25 -1.23
CA LEU A 757 49.02 13.08 -1.35
C LEU A 757 48.56 12.93 -2.82
N SER A 758 48.16 11.71 -3.19
CA SER A 758 47.54 11.42 -4.48
C SER A 758 46.23 12.21 -4.67
N PRO A 759 45.82 12.52 -5.91
CA PRO A 759 44.66 13.38 -6.17
C PRO A 759 43.29 12.70 -5.96
N PHE A 760 43.25 11.42 -5.60
CA PHE A 760 42.03 10.66 -5.35
C PHE A 760 41.95 10.15 -3.91
N PRO A 761 41.46 10.97 -2.95
CA PRO A 761 40.92 10.45 -1.71
C PRO A 761 39.57 9.77 -1.99
N SER A 762 39.40 8.53 -1.50
CA SER A 762 38.11 7.86 -1.51
C SER A 762 37.06 8.68 -0.74
N PRO A 763 35.87 9.00 -1.32
CA PRO A 763 34.90 9.87 -0.65
C PRO A 763 34.29 9.27 0.61
N PHE A 764 34.36 7.95 0.77
CA PHE A 764 33.77 7.22 1.88
C PHE A 764 34.83 6.53 2.74
N ARG A 765 35.03 7.03 3.95
CA ARG A 765 35.41 6.14 5.06
C ARG A 765 34.20 5.25 5.33
N SER A 766 34.35 3.95 5.05
CA SER A 766 33.35 2.94 5.42
C SER A 766 32.89 3.12 6.89
N PRO A 767 31.58 3.20 7.17
CA PRO A 767 31.07 3.13 8.53
C PRO A 767 31.17 1.71 9.13
N PHE A 768 31.42 0.70 8.28
CA PHE A 768 31.58 -0.69 8.70
C PHE A 768 33.06 -1.02 8.87
N ARG A 769 33.51 -1.04 10.13
CA ARG A 769 34.72 -1.78 10.50
C ARG A 769 34.49 -3.26 10.18
N SER A 770 35.36 -3.86 9.38
CA SER A 770 35.50 -5.30 9.32
C SER A 770 35.92 -5.84 10.70
N PRO A 771 35.15 -6.73 11.33
CA PRO A 771 35.53 -7.31 12.62
C PRO A 771 36.56 -8.42 12.41
N LEU A 772 37.83 -8.04 12.33
CA LEU A 772 38.96 -8.98 12.44
C LEU A 772 39.08 -9.51 13.87
N ARG A 773 38.16 -10.41 14.25
CA ARG A 773 38.25 -11.49 15.26
C ARG A 773 36.85 -12.01 15.61
N CYS A 774 36.54 -13.24 15.20
CA CYS A 774 36.09 -14.33 16.08
C CYS A 774 35.69 -15.59 15.29
N SER A 775 36.36 -16.70 15.58
CA SER A 775 35.80 -18.06 15.44
C SER A 775 35.67 -18.68 16.84
N PRO A 776 34.73 -19.63 17.07
CA PRO A 776 34.28 -19.97 18.42
C PRO A 776 35.03 -21.15 19.08
N PHE A 777 34.76 -21.33 20.38
CA PHE A 777 35.20 -22.41 21.29
C PHE A 777 36.68 -22.44 21.74
N LYS A 778 36.91 -21.94 22.98
CA LYS A 778 37.16 -22.78 24.17
C LYS A 778 37.32 -21.95 25.45
N ASN A 779 36.43 -22.18 26.42
CA ASN A 779 36.68 -21.84 27.83
C ASN A 779 37.47 -22.99 28.48
N LEU A 780 38.63 -22.72 29.09
CA LEU A 780 39.13 -23.32 30.36
C LEU A 780 40.62 -23.00 30.60
N GLY A 781 40.95 -22.61 31.84
CA GLY A 781 42.23 -22.93 32.48
C GLY A 781 43.37 -21.90 32.40
N HIS A 782 43.81 -21.39 33.55
CA HIS A 782 45.13 -20.78 33.73
C HIS A 782 46.24 -21.83 33.73
N ALA A 783 47.44 -21.48 33.24
CA ALA A 783 48.73 -21.77 33.88
C ALA A 783 49.86 -20.97 33.21
N ALA A 784 50.95 -20.71 33.94
CA ALA A 784 52.13 -19.99 33.45
C ALA A 784 53.17 -20.91 32.78
N GLY A 785 54.04 -20.35 31.95
CA GLY A 785 55.23 -21.06 31.43
C GLY A 785 56.00 -20.26 30.38
N HIS A 786 57.28 -19.97 30.63
CA HIS A 786 58.21 -19.41 29.64
C HIS A 786 58.53 -20.43 28.53
N CYS A 787 58.58 -19.97 27.27
CA CYS A 787 59.82 -19.95 26.48
C CYS A 787 59.60 -19.21 25.15
N ALA A 788 60.62 -18.48 24.69
CA ALA A 788 60.63 -17.86 23.38
C ALA A 788 61.08 -18.87 22.31
N LEU A 789 60.46 -18.81 21.14
CA LEU A 789 61.08 -19.19 19.87
C LEU A 789 60.61 -18.21 18.81
N ASP A 790 61.57 -17.67 18.07
CA ASP A 790 61.34 -16.77 16.94
C ASP A 790 60.61 -17.50 15.80
N LEU A 791 59.77 -16.75 15.09
CA LEU A 791 59.35 -17.07 13.73
C LEU A 791 59.39 -15.77 12.94
N ASP A 792 60.50 -15.60 12.21
CA ASP A 792 60.71 -14.48 11.30
C ASP A 792 59.61 -14.43 10.22
N CYS A 793 59.17 -13.22 9.89
CA CYS A 793 58.19 -12.95 8.84
C CYS A 793 58.81 -11.94 7.85
N GLU A 794 59.88 -12.38 7.16
CA GLU A 794 60.56 -11.60 6.11
C GLU A 794 60.51 -12.23 4.70
N ASP A 795 59.94 -13.43 4.52
CA ASP A 795 60.02 -14.18 3.25
C ASP A 795 58.88 -13.96 2.23
N ASP A 796 57.75 -13.32 2.61
CA ASP A 796 56.58 -13.22 1.71
C ASP A 796 56.72 -12.17 0.58
N ASP A 797 57.57 -11.14 0.74
CA ASP A 797 57.73 -10.07 -0.26
C ASP A 797 58.45 -10.53 -1.55
N MET A 798 59.18 -11.65 -1.53
CA MET A 798 59.84 -12.21 -2.72
C MET A 798 58.87 -12.97 -3.64
N ASN A 799 57.73 -13.45 -3.12
CA ASN A 799 56.82 -14.29 -3.91
C ASN A 799 55.89 -13.48 -4.84
N LEU A 800 55.45 -12.27 -4.45
CA LEU A 800 54.49 -11.52 -5.27
C LEU A 800 55.07 -11.07 -6.63
N GLY A 801 56.36 -10.70 -6.66
CA GLY A 801 57.06 -10.40 -7.91
C GLY A 801 57.15 -11.61 -8.84
N CYS A 802 57.41 -12.80 -8.29
CA CYS A 802 57.35 -14.05 -9.04
C CYS A 802 55.93 -14.39 -9.49
N PHE A 803 54.91 -14.17 -8.65
CA PHE A 803 53.50 -14.36 -9.02
C PHE A 803 53.10 -13.48 -10.20
N ILE A 804 53.41 -12.18 -10.20
CA ILE A 804 53.12 -11.26 -11.33
C ILE A 804 53.81 -11.73 -12.62
N LEU A 805 55.05 -12.23 -12.54
CA LEU A 805 55.81 -12.74 -13.69
C LEU A 805 55.27 -14.09 -14.21
N ILE A 806 54.85 -14.98 -13.30
CA ILE A 806 54.17 -16.25 -13.64
C ILE A 806 52.81 -15.96 -14.28
N TRP A 807 52.08 -14.98 -13.77
CA TRP A 807 50.80 -14.52 -14.33
C TRP A 807 50.96 -13.93 -15.74
N SER A 808 51.94 -13.03 -15.92
CA SER A 808 52.31 -12.49 -17.24
C SER A 808 52.66 -13.60 -18.23
N SER A 809 53.27 -14.69 -17.75
CA SER A 809 53.62 -15.85 -18.59
C SER A 809 52.42 -16.76 -18.89
N ARG A 810 51.36 -16.74 -18.07
CA ARG A 810 50.14 -17.54 -18.26
C ARG A 810 49.08 -16.86 -19.13
N MET A 811 49.02 -15.52 -19.14
CA MET A 811 48.10 -14.76 -20.01
C MET A 811 48.65 -14.54 -21.44
N MET A 812 49.86 -15.01 -21.75
CA MET A 812 50.45 -14.98 -23.10
C MET A 812 50.26 -16.30 -23.88
N VAL A 813 49.34 -17.16 -23.45
CA VAL A 813 49.00 -18.46 -24.07
C VAL A 813 47.52 -18.52 -24.40
#